data_AF-A0A8T6DM28-F1
#
_entry.id   AF-A0A8T6DM28-F1
#
_cell.length_a   1.000
_cell.length_b   1.000
_cell.length_c   1.000
_cell.angle_alpha   90.00
_cell.angle_beta   90.00
_cell.angle_gamma   90.00
#
_symmetry.space_group_name_H-M   'P 1'
#
loop_
_entity.id
_entity.type
_entity.pdbx_description
1 polymer ?
#
loop_
_entity_poly.entity_id
_entity_poly.type
_entity_poly.pdbx_seq_one_letter_code
_entity_poly.pdbx_strand_id
1 'polypeptide(L)'
;VMRLWDLGFRAVHHDESLHSYYSWQLAQGSGFRHDPLMHGPFQFEATAAIFFIFGDSDYTSRLLYAVAGIALVALPLFFRSRLGRLGALFTSVMLAFSPALLYFSRFARNDILMAVWALGLVICMWHYIDADENDKGKSRYLYIAAALLALAFASKETAYLITAMLGLFLALWILCVNAPRILRMARIRFDETRTVSAIGRIASVSWQQLPALSTLRGRAAFLLILITLTLPMWSAAIGILQNTPLLSWSNLIFVTQDGGGVVGSPVGGAILIAALLMVTLMGVSVATGFIWDQKVWLIAGTIFYAIWALSYTTFFTNMEGVQSGMWRGLGYWIAQQDVARGNQPWYYYFVITPLYEFLPLALSLAAAVYYAVKKRFDAFTLFLLYWCGMTLLLFTIASEKMPWLLVNITLPFIVLAGKFLGEIVAGVDWRKLASPEGALVVVGTPILMVAVVMLSLAGTGDGGGNGLAVAIASALACAAILGVGIYISRQIKPSQMAKIAAIPAVVVLLALTVRASGMAAYNHGDVPVEMLVYTQTSPDIRLLADEIYHAGGFAGVDNGIGIDVDDTSGFTWPWAWYLRDSDEYHAAYRTINEDATSNSTPDSEVVIVHYDNKNAVASTLEETYGEGQRIKHRWWFPEHTYRNITPSRFVSGIADRGTWRSVVDYWLNREGVRHNIGSEDAYVFFAPDFPQDYQPIAATE
;
A
#
# COMPACT_ATOMS: atom_id res chain seq x y z
N VAL A 1 4.85 19.42 -7.33
CA VAL A 1 4.17 19.31 -8.64
C VAL A 1 3.50 17.95 -8.80
N MET A 2 4.25 16.85 -9.02
CA MET A 2 3.66 15.53 -9.34
C MET A 2 2.62 14.95 -8.37
N ARG A 3 2.54 15.43 -7.12
CA ARG A 3 1.53 14.96 -6.15
C ARG A 3 0.34 15.89 -5.98
N LEU A 4 0.47 17.15 -6.39
CA LEU A 4 -0.56 18.19 -6.16
C LEU A 4 -1.21 18.66 -7.47
N TRP A 5 -0.55 18.47 -8.61
CA TRP A 5 -1.13 18.84 -9.90
C TRP A 5 -2.41 18.06 -10.14
N ASP A 6 -3.52 18.76 -10.36
CA ASP A 6 -4.79 18.19 -10.78
C ASP A 6 -5.25 16.98 -9.92
N LEU A 7 -5.31 17.18 -8.61
CA LEU A 7 -5.61 16.11 -7.65
C LEU A 7 -7.11 15.73 -7.64
N GLY A 8 -7.96 16.66 -8.08
CA GLY A 8 -9.41 16.49 -8.12
C GLY A 8 -9.93 15.79 -9.35
N PHE A 9 -9.16 15.65 -10.45
CA PHE A 9 -9.65 15.18 -11.76
C PHE A 9 -10.36 13.81 -11.76
N ARG A 10 -9.90 12.87 -10.93
CA ARG A 10 -10.40 11.49 -10.95
C ARG A 10 -11.69 11.35 -10.15
N ALA A 11 -12.63 10.55 -10.67
CA ALA A 11 -13.80 10.16 -9.90
C ALA A 11 -13.39 9.56 -8.54
N VAL A 12 -14.09 9.96 -7.48
CA VAL A 12 -13.87 9.46 -6.13
C VAL A 12 -14.18 7.97 -6.08
N HIS A 13 -13.17 7.16 -5.74
CA HIS A 13 -13.33 5.72 -5.55
C HIS A 13 -14.32 5.43 -4.42
N HIS A 14 -14.95 4.25 -4.45
CA HIS A 14 -15.82 3.75 -3.36
C HIS A 14 -15.24 4.01 -1.96
N ASP A 15 -14.09 3.43 -1.60
CA ASP A 15 -13.41 3.72 -0.32
C ASP A 15 -13.09 5.21 -0.08
N GLU A 16 -12.66 5.96 -1.11
CA GLU A 16 -12.38 7.40 -0.97
C GLU A 16 -13.66 8.18 -0.61
N SER A 17 -14.81 7.77 -1.13
CA SER A 17 -16.09 8.43 -0.90
C SER A 17 -16.55 8.27 0.55
N LEU A 18 -16.35 7.09 1.15
CA LEU A 18 -16.60 6.90 2.59
C LEU A 18 -15.67 7.80 3.42
N HIS A 19 -14.37 7.79 3.12
CA HIS A 19 -13.40 8.61 3.83
C HIS A 19 -13.74 10.10 3.74
N SER A 20 -14.10 10.57 2.56
CA SER A 20 -14.46 11.97 2.31
C SER A 20 -15.76 12.32 3.03
N TYR A 21 -16.81 11.52 2.87
CA TYR A 21 -18.12 11.80 3.47
C TYR A 21 -18.07 11.87 4.99
N TYR A 22 -17.47 10.87 5.67
CA TYR A 22 -17.39 10.89 7.13
C TYR A 22 -16.46 11.98 7.67
N SER A 23 -15.43 12.36 6.91
CA SER A 23 -14.60 13.53 7.25
C SER A 23 -15.38 14.83 7.12
N TRP A 24 -16.23 14.94 6.10
CA TRP A 24 -17.12 16.08 5.93
C TRP A 24 -18.18 16.16 7.04
N GLN A 25 -18.82 15.04 7.39
CA GLN A 25 -19.75 14.99 8.53
C GLN A 25 -19.08 15.46 9.84
N LEU A 26 -17.83 15.04 10.09
CA LEU A 26 -17.07 15.49 11.24
C LEU A 26 -16.77 17.00 11.17
N ALA A 27 -16.40 17.52 9.99
CA ALA A 27 -16.14 18.94 9.78
C ALA A 27 -17.40 19.82 9.98
N GLN A 28 -18.58 19.28 9.62
CA GLN A 28 -19.88 19.94 9.83
C GLN A 28 -20.42 19.81 11.27
N GLY A 29 -19.72 19.10 12.14
CA GLY A 29 -20.11 18.95 13.55
C GLY A 29 -21.11 17.83 13.83
N SER A 30 -21.40 16.96 12.86
CA SER A 30 -22.26 15.77 13.03
C SER A 30 -21.56 14.63 13.81
N GLY A 31 -20.26 14.80 14.08
CA GLY A 31 -19.43 13.83 14.82
C GLY A 31 -18.93 12.68 13.95
N PHE A 32 -18.10 11.82 14.55
CA PHE A 32 -17.56 10.62 13.91
C PHE A 32 -17.51 9.45 14.90
N ARG A 33 -17.80 8.24 14.42
CA ARG A 33 -17.68 7.01 15.18
C ARG A 33 -16.74 6.07 14.46
N HIS A 34 -15.65 5.72 15.12
CA HIS A 34 -14.67 4.78 14.56
C HIS A 34 -15.32 3.41 14.30
N ASP A 35 -15.21 2.96 13.06
CA ASP A 35 -15.51 1.60 12.65
C ASP A 35 -14.25 0.95 12.02
N PRO A 36 -13.76 -0.18 12.53
CA PRO A 36 -12.63 -0.92 11.96
C PRO A 36 -12.77 -1.29 10.48
N LEU A 37 -14.00 -1.38 9.95
CA LEU A 37 -14.24 -1.56 8.52
C LEU A 37 -13.54 -0.47 7.69
N MET A 38 -13.47 0.75 8.22
CA MET A 38 -12.90 1.91 7.54
C MET A 38 -11.48 2.27 8.02
N HIS A 39 -10.80 1.34 8.68
CA HIS A 39 -9.48 1.52 9.29
C HIS A 39 -9.45 2.58 10.41
N GLY A 40 -8.25 3.06 10.73
CA GLY A 40 -8.02 3.95 11.86
C GLY A 40 -8.58 5.37 11.66
N PRO A 41 -8.88 6.08 12.76
CA PRO A 41 -9.58 7.37 12.75
C PRO A 41 -8.73 8.54 12.24
N PHE A 42 -7.39 8.43 12.25
CA PHE A 42 -6.49 9.56 11.96
C PHE A 42 -6.78 10.22 10.60
N GLN A 43 -7.05 9.42 9.58
CA GLN A 43 -7.35 9.95 8.25
C GLN A 43 -8.63 10.80 8.21
N PHE A 44 -9.63 10.45 9.00
CA PHE A 44 -10.91 11.17 9.03
C PHE A 44 -10.76 12.51 9.73
N GLU A 45 -10.08 12.52 10.88
CA GLU A 45 -9.85 13.75 11.64
C GLU A 45 -8.94 14.72 10.91
N ALA A 46 -7.86 14.21 10.31
CA ALA A 46 -6.93 15.04 9.56
C ALA A 46 -7.57 15.60 8.28
N THR A 47 -8.42 14.82 7.60
CA THR A 47 -9.15 15.29 6.42
C THR A 47 -10.27 16.25 6.80
N ALA A 48 -10.98 16.02 7.91
CA ALA A 48 -11.97 16.95 8.44
C ALA A 48 -11.35 18.30 8.79
N ALA A 49 -10.15 18.30 9.40
CA ALA A 49 -9.41 19.53 9.66
C ALA A 49 -9.02 20.26 8.36
N ILE A 50 -8.68 19.54 7.29
CA ILE A 50 -8.42 20.11 5.96
C ILE A 50 -9.69 20.74 5.38
N PHE A 51 -10.83 20.04 5.44
CA PHE A 51 -12.12 20.55 4.97
C PHE A 51 -12.53 21.81 5.72
N PHE A 52 -12.35 21.83 7.04
CA PHE A 52 -12.65 23.01 7.86
C PHE A 52 -11.82 24.24 7.45
N ILE A 53 -10.57 24.06 7.00
CA ILE A 53 -9.67 25.17 6.65
C ILE A 53 -9.81 25.59 5.18
N PHE A 54 -9.97 24.63 4.27
CA PHE A 54 -9.87 24.85 2.82
C PHE A 54 -11.17 24.59 2.03
N GLY A 55 -12.22 24.12 2.70
CA GLY A 55 -13.45 23.62 2.06
C GLY A 55 -13.34 22.16 1.64
N ASP A 56 -14.48 21.50 1.50
CA ASP A 56 -14.62 20.13 1.05
C ASP A 56 -14.72 20.05 -0.48
N SER A 57 -13.89 19.19 -1.08
CA SER A 57 -13.83 18.94 -2.52
C SER A 57 -13.05 17.65 -2.78
N ASP A 58 -13.16 17.10 -4.00
CA ASP A 58 -12.34 15.97 -4.43
C ASP A 58 -10.83 16.26 -4.38
N TYR A 59 -10.44 17.53 -4.49
CA TYR A 59 -9.04 17.93 -4.35
C TYR A 59 -8.60 17.87 -2.88
N THR A 60 -9.38 18.48 -1.98
CA THR A 60 -9.03 18.58 -0.55
C THR A 60 -9.14 17.22 0.15
N SER A 61 -9.99 16.32 -0.31
CA SER A 61 -10.11 14.95 0.24
C SER A 61 -8.83 14.13 0.07
N ARG A 62 -8.07 14.41 -1.00
CA ARG A 62 -6.81 13.72 -1.33
C ARG A 62 -5.56 14.48 -0.83
N LEU A 63 -5.71 15.71 -0.33
CA LEU A 63 -4.60 16.60 0.00
C LEU A 63 -3.70 16.04 1.11
N LEU A 64 -4.27 15.42 2.14
CA LEU A 64 -3.53 14.77 3.24
C LEU A 64 -2.49 13.78 2.70
N TYR A 65 -2.94 12.90 1.81
CA TYR A 65 -2.17 11.80 1.24
C TYR A 65 -1.10 12.31 0.28
N ALA A 66 -1.41 13.36 -0.50
CA ALA A 66 -0.46 14.01 -1.38
C ALA A 66 0.68 14.67 -0.60
N VAL A 67 0.35 15.38 0.48
CA VAL A 67 1.34 16.00 1.38
C VAL A 67 2.19 14.93 2.08
N ALA A 68 1.58 13.84 2.55
CA ALA A 68 2.30 12.71 3.12
C ALA A 68 3.26 12.08 2.10
N GLY A 69 2.84 11.91 0.85
CA GLY A 69 3.70 11.44 -0.23
C GLY A 69 4.89 12.39 -0.51
N ILE A 70 4.70 13.71 -0.40
CA ILE A 70 5.79 14.69 -0.50
C ILE A 70 6.76 14.53 0.68
N ALA A 71 6.22 14.39 1.90
CA ALA A 71 7.03 14.16 3.09
C ALA A 71 7.86 12.87 2.95
N LEU A 72 7.26 11.78 2.44
CA LEU A 72 7.95 10.52 2.18
C LEU A 72 9.17 10.69 1.26
N VAL A 73 9.04 11.48 0.19
CA VAL A 73 10.15 11.77 -0.74
C VAL A 73 11.29 12.52 -0.04
N ALA A 74 10.99 13.35 0.96
CA ALA A 74 11.99 14.12 1.72
C ALA A 74 12.65 13.31 2.84
N LEU A 75 11.99 12.28 3.38
CA LEU A 75 12.50 11.49 4.51
C LEU A 75 13.92 10.91 4.33
N PRO A 76 14.34 10.41 3.15
CA PRO A 76 15.70 9.89 2.95
C PRO A 76 16.81 10.90 3.28
N LEU A 77 16.53 12.21 3.21
CA LEU A 77 17.48 13.26 3.61
C LEU A 77 17.90 13.13 5.08
N PHE A 78 16.97 12.75 5.95
CA PHE A 78 17.23 12.47 7.36
C PHE A 78 17.95 11.13 7.57
N PHE A 79 18.04 10.28 6.54
CA PHE A 79 18.69 8.97 6.61
C PHE A 79 20.06 8.92 5.90
N ARG A 80 20.57 10.08 5.47
CA ARG A 80 21.86 10.23 4.76
C ARG A 80 23.08 9.69 5.53
N SER A 81 23.01 9.57 6.86
CA SER A 81 24.10 9.00 7.68
C SER A 81 24.34 7.52 7.36
N ARG A 82 23.28 6.79 7.00
CA ARG A 82 23.33 5.36 6.67
C ARG A 82 23.30 5.09 5.16
N LEU A 83 22.56 5.89 4.40
CA LEU A 83 22.47 5.76 2.94
C LEU A 83 23.65 6.42 2.18
N GLY A 84 24.36 7.34 2.83
CA GLY A 84 25.23 8.29 2.13
C GLY A 84 24.43 9.38 1.38
N ARG A 85 25.13 10.42 0.90
CA ARG A 85 24.48 11.54 0.19
C ARG A 85 23.82 11.11 -1.13
N LEU A 86 24.56 10.35 -1.95
CA LEU A 86 24.04 9.83 -3.22
C LEU A 86 22.93 8.81 -2.99
N GLY A 87 23.07 7.92 -2.00
CA GLY A 87 22.03 6.95 -1.70
C GLY A 87 20.72 7.59 -1.28
N ALA A 88 20.77 8.60 -0.41
CA ALA A 88 19.60 9.38 -0.02
C ALA A 88 18.94 10.07 -1.24
N LEU A 89 19.74 10.71 -2.10
CA LEU A 89 19.25 11.34 -3.33
C LEU A 89 18.55 10.33 -4.25
N PHE A 90 19.18 9.18 -4.52
CA PHE A 90 18.60 8.17 -5.40
C PHE A 90 17.34 7.53 -4.81
N THR A 91 17.30 7.28 -3.50
CA THR A 91 16.07 6.86 -2.81
C THR A 91 14.96 7.90 -2.99
N SER A 92 15.25 9.20 -2.78
CA SER A 92 14.26 10.27 -2.98
C SER A 92 13.78 10.36 -4.43
N VAL A 93 14.67 10.25 -5.42
CA VAL A 93 14.30 10.27 -6.85
C VAL A 93 13.38 9.09 -7.19
N MET A 94 13.70 7.88 -6.72
CA MET A 94 12.85 6.70 -6.96
C MET A 94 11.51 6.81 -6.23
N LEU A 95 11.45 7.33 -4.99
CA LEU A 95 10.18 7.60 -4.30
C LEU A 95 9.35 8.67 -5.02
N ALA A 96 10.01 9.64 -5.66
CA ALA A 96 9.33 10.70 -6.38
C ALA A 96 8.61 10.17 -7.62
N PHE A 97 9.20 9.20 -8.31
CA PHE A 97 8.76 8.70 -9.61
C PHE A 97 8.24 7.25 -9.61
N SER A 98 8.20 6.54 -8.48
CA SER A 98 7.64 5.18 -8.42
C SER A 98 6.14 5.20 -8.76
N PRO A 99 5.65 4.34 -9.69
CA PRO A 99 4.25 4.34 -10.08
C PRO A 99 3.30 4.06 -8.92
N ALA A 100 3.59 3.05 -8.10
CA ALA A 100 2.73 2.71 -6.98
C ALA A 100 2.70 3.85 -5.95
N LEU A 101 3.87 4.38 -5.58
CA LEU A 101 3.99 5.42 -4.55
C LEU A 101 3.44 6.77 -5.02
N LEU A 102 3.50 7.06 -6.31
CA LEU A 102 2.88 8.26 -6.87
C LEU A 102 1.35 8.11 -6.92
N TYR A 103 0.86 7.00 -7.49
CA TYR A 103 -0.56 6.73 -7.64
C TYR A 103 -1.29 6.74 -6.28
N PHE A 104 -0.80 5.98 -5.30
CA PHE A 104 -1.43 5.88 -3.97
C PHE A 104 -1.16 7.08 -3.07
N SER A 105 -0.25 7.99 -3.45
CA SER A 105 -0.16 9.31 -2.79
C SER A 105 -1.17 10.32 -3.32
N ARG A 106 -1.83 10.03 -4.45
CA ARG A 106 -2.88 10.87 -5.03
C ARG A 106 -4.28 10.32 -4.75
N PHE A 107 -4.38 9.31 -3.91
CA PHE A 107 -5.58 8.52 -3.63
C PHE A 107 -5.83 8.55 -2.12
N ALA A 108 -7.07 8.82 -1.70
CA ALA A 108 -7.44 9.00 -0.30
C ALA A 108 -7.50 7.66 0.46
N ARG A 109 -6.33 7.05 0.67
CA ARG A 109 -6.15 5.78 1.38
C ARG A 109 -4.90 5.74 2.24
N ASN A 110 -5.00 5.04 3.36
CA ASN A 110 -3.99 5.00 4.43
C ASN A 110 -2.58 4.52 4.02
N ASP A 111 -2.42 3.79 2.92
CA ASP A 111 -1.16 3.10 2.60
C ASP A 111 0.05 4.05 2.45
N ILE A 112 -0.15 5.26 1.90
CA ILE A 112 0.93 6.25 1.81
C ILE A 112 1.30 6.83 3.19
N LEU A 113 0.32 6.99 4.09
CA LEU A 113 0.57 7.40 5.47
C LEU A 113 1.43 6.34 6.18
N MET A 114 1.06 5.07 6.02
CA MET A 114 1.82 3.95 6.56
C MET A 114 3.26 3.89 6.06
N ALA A 115 3.51 4.24 4.79
CA ALA A 115 4.87 4.34 4.27
C ALA A 115 5.70 5.44 4.95
N VAL A 116 5.10 6.61 5.23
CA VAL A 116 5.74 7.69 6.01
C VAL A 116 6.06 7.21 7.42
N TRP A 117 5.09 6.59 8.09
CA TRP A 117 5.28 6.07 9.46
C TRP A 117 6.35 4.98 9.51
N ALA A 118 6.32 4.02 8.58
CA ALA A 118 7.30 2.94 8.50
C ALA A 118 8.72 3.46 8.27
N LEU A 119 8.94 4.32 7.27
CA LEU A 119 10.27 4.86 7.01
C LEU A 119 10.74 5.78 8.16
N GLY A 120 9.84 6.58 8.73
CA GLY A 120 10.12 7.40 9.90
C GLY A 120 10.56 6.57 11.12
N LEU A 121 9.88 5.45 11.38
CA LEU A 121 10.23 4.51 12.45
C LEU A 121 11.58 3.86 12.21
N VAL A 122 11.87 3.44 10.98
CA VAL A 122 13.19 2.90 10.60
C VAL A 122 14.28 3.94 10.81
N ILE A 123 14.06 5.19 10.41
CA ILE A 123 14.99 6.30 10.60
C ILE A 123 15.24 6.51 12.11
N CYS A 124 14.18 6.60 12.92
CA CYS A 124 14.30 6.77 14.37
C CYS A 124 15.03 5.59 15.03
N MET A 125 14.73 4.36 14.62
CA MET A 125 15.38 3.15 15.10
C MET A 125 16.88 3.21 14.87
N TRP A 126 17.31 3.52 13.66
CA TRP A 126 18.74 3.57 13.32
C TRP A 126 19.44 4.75 13.98
N HIS A 127 18.87 5.95 13.99
CA HIS A 127 19.45 7.08 14.70
C HIS A 127 19.59 6.83 16.20
N TYR A 128 18.60 6.16 16.80
CA TYR A 128 18.70 5.73 18.18
C TYR A 128 19.83 4.71 18.34
N ILE A 129 19.87 3.64 17.56
CA ILE A 129 20.90 2.59 17.70
C ILE A 129 22.32 3.17 17.52
N ASP A 130 22.49 4.15 16.64
CA ASP A 130 23.79 4.71 16.25
C ASP A 130 24.30 5.81 17.16
N ALA A 131 23.39 6.52 17.85
CA ALA A 131 23.78 7.59 18.74
C ALA A 131 24.61 7.06 19.92
N ASP A 132 25.60 7.83 20.35
CA ASP A 132 26.46 7.54 21.50
C ASP A 132 25.59 7.31 22.75
N GLU A 133 25.99 6.38 23.61
CA GLU A 133 25.27 6.12 24.87
C GLU A 133 25.34 7.33 25.82
N ASN A 134 26.37 8.17 25.69
CA ASN A 134 26.52 9.40 26.45
C ASN A 134 25.73 10.58 25.85
N ASP A 135 25.13 10.43 24.66
CA ASP A 135 24.28 11.46 24.06
C ASP A 135 22.96 11.56 24.84
N LYS A 136 22.89 12.57 25.71
CA LYS A 136 21.70 12.90 26.50
C LYS A 136 20.47 13.20 25.62
N GLY A 137 20.66 13.55 24.35
CA GLY A 137 19.60 13.87 23.40
C GLY A 137 19.03 12.65 22.65
N LYS A 138 19.65 11.47 22.75
CA LYS A 138 19.28 10.27 22.00
C LYS A 138 17.84 9.79 22.26
N SER A 139 17.30 9.99 23.46
CA SER A 139 15.92 9.59 23.81
C SER A 139 14.85 10.28 22.96
N ARG A 140 15.15 11.41 22.31
CA ARG A 140 14.21 12.08 21.39
C ARG A 140 13.73 11.15 20.27
N TYR A 141 14.58 10.23 19.80
CA TYR A 141 14.21 9.28 18.76
C TYR A 141 13.20 8.25 19.26
N LEU A 142 13.20 7.93 20.56
CA LEU A 142 12.17 7.08 21.17
C LEU A 142 10.84 7.83 21.28
N TYR A 143 10.88 9.12 21.59
CA TYR A 143 9.68 9.96 21.68
C TYR A 143 9.04 10.18 20.31
N ILE A 144 9.85 10.45 19.28
CA ILE A 144 9.37 10.54 17.89
C ILE A 144 8.85 9.17 17.43
N ALA A 145 9.55 8.07 17.74
CA ALA A 145 9.06 6.72 17.43
C ALA A 145 7.73 6.41 18.12
N ALA A 146 7.53 6.85 19.37
CA ALA A 146 6.26 6.70 20.07
C ALA A 146 5.12 7.46 19.36
N ALA A 147 5.36 8.70 18.92
CA ALA A 147 4.38 9.45 18.14
C ALA A 147 4.05 8.77 16.80
N LEU A 148 5.08 8.31 16.07
CA LEU A 148 4.91 7.61 14.79
C LEU A 148 4.19 6.28 14.96
N LEU A 149 4.44 5.54 16.05
CA LEU A 149 3.69 4.32 16.37
C LEU A 149 2.22 4.65 16.65
N ALA A 150 1.94 5.68 17.45
CA ALA A 150 0.55 6.05 17.72
C ALA A 150 -0.20 6.44 16.44
N LEU A 151 0.42 7.24 15.57
CA LEU A 151 -0.13 7.59 14.26
C LEU A 151 -0.32 6.37 13.36
N ALA A 152 0.63 5.43 13.35
CA ALA A 152 0.50 4.19 12.58
C ALA A 152 -0.70 3.35 13.06
N PHE A 153 -0.83 3.14 14.37
CA PHE A 153 -1.95 2.40 14.96
C PHE A 153 -3.28 3.14 14.78
N ALA A 154 -3.28 4.47 14.75
CA ALA A 154 -4.45 5.28 14.44
C ALA A 154 -4.74 5.40 12.93
N SER A 155 -3.91 4.83 12.05
CA SER A 155 -4.09 4.87 10.58
C SER A 155 -4.58 3.54 10.02
N LYS A 156 -3.86 2.43 10.26
CA LYS A 156 -4.16 1.14 9.63
C LYS A 156 -3.55 -0.05 10.38
N GLU A 157 -4.20 -1.20 10.30
CA GLU A 157 -3.81 -2.46 10.93
C GLU A 157 -2.47 -3.02 10.41
N THR A 158 -1.97 -2.52 9.28
CA THR A 158 -0.58 -2.78 8.85
C THR A 158 0.46 -2.33 9.89
N ALA A 159 0.09 -1.48 10.88
CA ALA A 159 0.90 -1.16 12.04
C ALA A 159 1.36 -2.40 12.84
N TYR A 160 0.50 -3.43 12.94
CA TYR A 160 0.85 -4.70 13.58
C TYR A 160 2.00 -5.40 12.84
N LEU A 161 1.93 -5.43 11.50
CA LEU A 161 2.97 -6.03 10.65
C LEU A 161 4.31 -5.28 10.77
N ILE A 162 4.28 -3.94 10.74
CA ILE A 162 5.48 -3.10 10.90
C ILE A 162 6.12 -3.35 12.27
N THR A 163 5.31 -3.34 13.33
CA THR A 163 5.77 -3.55 14.71
C THR A 163 6.39 -4.94 14.88
N ALA A 164 5.71 -5.98 14.40
CA ALA A 164 6.21 -7.36 14.47
C ALA A 164 7.49 -7.55 13.65
N MET A 165 7.57 -6.98 12.46
CA MET A 165 8.75 -7.08 11.58
C MET A 165 9.97 -6.37 12.17
N LEU A 166 9.83 -5.12 12.64
CA LEU A 166 10.92 -4.40 13.29
C LEU A 166 11.34 -5.09 14.60
N GLY A 167 10.34 -5.56 15.38
CA GLY A 167 10.56 -6.29 16.62
C GLY A 167 11.33 -7.59 16.40
N LEU A 168 10.92 -8.38 15.40
CA LEU A 168 11.58 -9.63 15.04
C LEU A 168 13.02 -9.39 14.58
N PHE A 169 13.27 -8.38 13.74
CA PHE A 169 14.62 -8.03 13.33
C PHE A 169 15.51 -7.71 14.53
N LEU A 170 15.05 -6.85 15.44
CA LEU A 170 15.82 -6.46 16.62
C LEU A 170 16.05 -7.66 17.55
N ALA A 171 15.04 -8.50 17.76
CA ALA A 171 15.15 -9.71 18.56
C ALA A 171 16.18 -10.69 17.97
N LEU A 172 16.12 -10.95 16.66
CA LEU A 172 17.09 -11.80 15.95
C LEU A 172 18.49 -11.18 15.99
N TRP A 173 18.61 -9.86 15.84
CA TRP A 173 19.91 -9.20 15.90
C TRP A 173 20.53 -9.31 17.30
N ILE A 174 19.74 -9.11 18.36
CA ILE A 174 20.18 -9.31 19.75
C ILE A 174 20.58 -10.77 19.97
N LEU A 175 19.78 -11.73 19.49
CA LEU A 175 20.05 -13.16 19.61
C LEU A 175 21.36 -13.52 18.90
N CYS A 176 21.54 -13.13 17.63
CA CYS A 176 22.73 -13.45 16.85
C CYS A 176 24.01 -12.89 17.47
N VAL A 177 23.96 -11.68 18.04
CA VAL A 177 25.13 -11.07 18.69
C VAL A 177 25.50 -11.79 19.99
N ASN A 178 24.50 -12.27 20.74
CA ASN A 178 24.73 -12.98 22.00
C ASN A 178 24.93 -14.50 21.83
N ALA A 179 24.53 -15.08 20.70
CA ALA A 179 24.55 -16.52 20.45
C ALA A 179 25.93 -17.16 20.65
N PRO A 180 27.07 -16.59 20.16
CA PRO A 180 28.38 -17.20 20.40
C PRO A 180 28.74 -17.29 21.88
N ARG A 181 28.35 -16.30 22.69
CA ARG A 181 28.57 -16.30 24.14
C ARG A 181 27.70 -17.36 24.82
N ILE A 182 26.41 -17.42 24.46
CA ILE A 182 25.45 -18.38 25.01
C ILE A 182 25.86 -19.82 24.65
N LEU A 183 26.21 -20.10 23.39
CA LEU A 183 26.61 -21.43 22.94
C LEU A 183 27.89 -21.93 23.65
N ARG A 184 28.86 -21.03 23.89
CA ARG A 184 30.07 -21.35 24.69
C ARG A 184 29.71 -21.69 26.14
N MET A 185 28.85 -20.89 26.78
CA MET A 185 28.41 -21.11 28.16
C MET A 185 27.58 -22.40 28.31
N ALA A 186 26.72 -22.69 27.34
CA ALA A 186 25.91 -23.91 27.29
C ALA A 186 26.72 -25.18 26.95
N ARG A 187 28.03 -25.05 26.65
CA ARG A 187 28.94 -26.14 26.29
C ARG A 187 28.36 -27.05 25.19
N ILE A 188 27.76 -26.43 24.17
CA ILE A 188 27.17 -27.15 23.03
C ILE A 188 28.31 -27.59 22.11
N ARG A 189 28.55 -28.90 22.00
CA ARG A 189 29.35 -29.49 20.92
C ARG A 189 28.39 -30.11 19.91
N PHE A 190 28.34 -29.53 18.71
CA PHE A 190 27.38 -29.93 17.68
C PHE A 190 27.51 -31.42 17.27
N ASP A 191 28.68 -32.04 17.49
CA ASP A 191 28.92 -33.45 17.17
C ASP A 191 28.49 -34.45 18.28
N GLU A 192 28.29 -34.01 19.53
CA GLU A 192 28.12 -34.91 20.69
C GLU A 192 26.80 -34.70 21.46
N THR A 193 26.10 -33.57 21.24
CA THR A 193 24.95 -33.19 22.06
C THR A 193 23.63 -33.59 21.40
N ARG A 194 22.82 -34.44 22.04
CA ARG A 194 21.45 -34.72 21.56
C ARG A 194 20.65 -33.41 21.42
N THR A 195 19.91 -33.26 20.33
CA THR A 195 19.18 -32.02 19.98
C THR A 195 18.31 -31.47 21.12
N VAL A 196 17.60 -32.35 21.83
CA VAL A 196 16.72 -31.95 22.95
C VAL A 196 17.51 -31.42 24.15
N SER A 197 18.63 -32.07 24.51
CA SER A 197 19.46 -31.59 25.63
C SER A 197 20.25 -30.33 25.27
N ALA A 198 20.60 -30.16 24.00
CA ALA A 198 21.17 -28.92 23.48
C ALA A 198 20.19 -27.74 23.62
N ILE A 199 18.93 -27.93 23.21
CA ILE A 199 17.88 -26.90 23.35
C ILE A 199 17.67 -26.54 24.82
N GLY A 200 17.54 -27.53 25.70
CA GLY A 200 17.34 -27.29 27.14
C GLY A 200 18.49 -26.51 27.79
N ARG A 201 19.74 -26.81 27.43
CA ARG A 201 20.93 -26.09 27.91
C ARG A 201 21.00 -24.66 27.38
N ILE A 202 20.68 -24.46 26.10
CA ILE A 202 20.64 -23.11 25.51
C ILE A 202 19.56 -22.28 26.20
N ALA A 203 18.37 -22.83 26.43
CA ALA A 203 17.28 -22.14 27.09
C ALA A 203 17.65 -21.73 28.53
N SER A 204 18.22 -22.65 29.32
CA SER A 204 18.59 -22.37 30.71
C SER A 204 19.69 -21.31 30.82
N VAL A 205 20.73 -21.40 29.99
CA VAL A 205 21.80 -20.39 29.95
C VAL A 205 21.28 -19.06 29.46
N SER A 206 20.41 -19.04 28.44
CA SER A 206 19.81 -17.80 27.94
C SER A 206 19.00 -17.11 29.04
N TRP A 207 18.19 -17.85 29.80
CA TRP A 207 17.43 -17.33 30.93
C TRP A 207 18.34 -16.73 32.02
N GLN A 208 19.41 -17.43 32.38
CA GLN A 208 20.38 -16.95 33.38
C GLN A 208 21.19 -15.73 32.92
N GLN A 209 21.34 -15.53 31.61
CA GLN A 209 22.09 -14.41 31.04
C GLN A 209 21.18 -13.23 30.64
N LEU A 210 19.87 -13.30 30.90
CA LEU A 210 18.99 -12.16 30.65
C LEU A 210 19.44 -10.97 31.52
N PRO A 211 19.80 -9.83 30.90
CA PRO A 211 20.16 -8.66 31.65
C PRO A 211 18.94 -8.13 32.42
N ALA A 212 19.20 -7.46 33.55
CA ALA A 212 18.16 -6.76 34.27
C ALA A 212 17.52 -5.71 33.35
N LEU A 213 16.19 -5.59 33.37
CA LEU A 213 15.44 -4.67 32.49
C LEU A 213 16.00 -3.24 32.56
N SER A 214 16.32 -2.74 33.75
CA SER A 214 16.91 -1.40 33.97
C SER A 214 18.23 -1.13 33.25
N THR A 215 18.94 -2.18 32.84
CA THR A 215 20.24 -2.09 32.16
C THR A 215 20.12 -2.13 30.63
N LEU A 216 18.92 -2.36 30.08
CA LEU A 216 18.73 -2.44 28.64
C LEU A 216 19.02 -1.10 27.96
N ARG A 217 19.86 -1.12 26.93
CA ARG A 217 20.25 0.05 26.11
C ARG A 217 20.25 -0.32 24.62
N GLY A 218 20.40 0.69 23.76
CA GLY A 218 20.50 0.52 22.30
C GLY A 218 19.37 -0.33 21.70
N ARG A 219 19.71 -1.38 20.97
CA ARG A 219 18.74 -2.25 20.25
C ARG A 219 17.66 -2.83 21.16
N ALA A 220 18.05 -3.26 22.36
CA ALA A 220 17.12 -3.86 23.32
C ALA A 220 16.16 -2.83 23.93
N ALA A 221 16.64 -1.60 24.17
CA ALA A 221 15.79 -0.50 24.62
C ALA A 221 14.75 -0.10 23.56
N PHE A 222 15.15 -0.01 22.29
CA PHE A 222 14.20 0.29 21.20
C PHE A 222 13.15 -0.82 21.04
N LEU A 223 13.58 -2.09 21.10
CA LEU A 223 12.68 -3.25 21.08
C LEU A 223 11.69 -3.22 22.25
N LEU A 224 12.16 -2.87 23.45
CA LEU A 224 11.31 -2.77 24.64
C LEU A 224 10.25 -1.68 24.46
N ILE A 225 10.62 -0.49 23.97
CA ILE A 225 9.65 0.58 23.68
C ILE A 225 8.64 0.13 22.63
N LEU A 226 9.10 -0.49 21.54
CA LEU A 226 8.23 -0.98 20.47
C LEU A 226 7.20 -1.99 20.99
N ILE A 227 7.63 -2.94 21.82
CA ILE A 227 6.75 -3.97 22.40
C ILE A 227 5.84 -3.37 23.46
N THR A 228 6.39 -2.68 24.46
CA THR A 228 5.60 -2.23 25.61
C THR A 228 4.53 -1.23 25.21
N LEU A 229 4.84 -0.22 24.37
CA LEU A 229 3.84 0.77 23.97
C LEU A 229 2.68 0.16 23.17
N THR A 230 2.93 -0.87 22.38
CA THR A 230 1.92 -1.47 21.51
C THR A 230 1.22 -2.67 22.16
N LEU A 231 1.76 -3.22 23.25
CA LEU A 231 1.30 -4.47 23.86
C LEU A 231 -0.22 -4.55 24.09
N PRO A 232 -0.91 -3.51 24.60
CA PRO A 232 -2.36 -3.57 24.78
C PRO A 232 -3.14 -3.65 23.47
N MET A 233 -2.60 -3.12 22.36
CA MET A 233 -3.23 -3.18 21.04
C MET A 233 -3.22 -4.60 20.46
N TRP A 234 -2.41 -5.51 21.02
CA TRP A 234 -2.34 -6.91 20.61
C TRP A 234 -3.34 -7.81 21.34
N SER A 235 -4.20 -7.28 22.21
CA SER A 235 -5.13 -8.09 23.02
C SER A 235 -6.00 -9.05 22.20
N ALA A 236 -6.48 -8.61 21.03
CA ALA A 236 -7.32 -9.44 20.17
C ALA A 236 -6.57 -10.63 19.50
N ALA A 237 -5.24 -10.69 19.57
CA ALA A 237 -4.45 -11.78 19.01
C ALA A 237 -4.77 -13.15 19.62
N ILE A 238 -5.33 -13.18 20.83
CA ILE A 238 -5.85 -14.41 21.44
C ILE A 238 -6.93 -15.08 20.56
N GLY A 239 -7.65 -14.30 19.74
CA GLY A 239 -8.64 -14.80 18.79
C GLY A 239 -8.06 -15.74 17.74
N ILE A 240 -6.77 -15.62 17.39
CA ILE A 240 -6.09 -16.56 16.48
C ILE A 240 -6.11 -17.99 17.04
N LEU A 241 -6.08 -18.12 18.37
CA LEU A 241 -6.05 -19.41 19.05
C LEU A 241 -7.44 -19.99 19.33
N GLN A 242 -8.52 -19.23 19.14
CA GLN A 242 -9.86 -19.61 19.59
C GLN A 242 -10.40 -20.88 18.92
N ASN A 243 -10.01 -21.13 17.66
CA ASN A 243 -10.38 -22.33 16.90
C ASN A 243 -9.35 -23.47 17.01
N THR A 244 -8.30 -23.29 17.82
CA THR A 244 -7.24 -24.30 18.00
C THR A 244 -7.56 -25.21 19.19
N PRO A 245 -7.01 -26.43 19.27
CA PRO A 245 -7.20 -27.32 20.43
C PRO A 245 -6.85 -26.70 21.79
N LEU A 246 -6.07 -25.61 21.81
CA LEU A 246 -5.71 -24.89 23.01
C LEU A 246 -6.89 -24.17 23.66
N LEU A 247 -7.85 -23.66 22.87
CA LEU A 247 -8.97 -22.86 23.37
C LEU A 247 -10.34 -23.33 22.87
N SER A 248 -10.42 -24.22 21.87
CA SER A 248 -11.70 -24.66 21.31
C SER A 248 -12.61 -25.33 22.35
N TRP A 249 -12.04 -25.98 23.36
CA TRP A 249 -12.77 -26.61 24.48
C TRP A 249 -13.51 -25.61 25.37
N SER A 250 -13.09 -24.34 25.38
CA SER A 250 -13.70 -23.29 26.21
C SER A 250 -15.01 -22.74 25.65
N ASN A 251 -15.29 -22.99 24.36
CA ASN A 251 -16.39 -22.38 23.61
C ASN A 251 -16.42 -20.83 23.70
N LEU A 252 -15.28 -20.19 24.01
CA LEU A 252 -15.16 -18.75 24.06
C LEU A 252 -14.84 -18.20 22.68
N ILE A 253 -15.61 -17.18 22.27
CA ILE A 253 -15.42 -16.49 20.99
C ILE A 253 -14.86 -15.10 21.28
N PHE A 254 -13.56 -14.92 21.00
CA PHE A 254 -12.85 -13.67 21.19
C PHE A 254 -12.96 -12.73 19.98
N VAL A 255 -13.08 -13.31 18.80
CA VAL A 255 -13.21 -12.64 17.50
C VAL A 255 -14.36 -13.27 16.73
N THR A 256 -15.46 -12.54 16.58
CA THR A 256 -16.61 -12.92 15.74
C THR A 256 -16.29 -12.72 14.25
N GLN A 257 -16.70 -13.67 13.41
CA GLN A 257 -16.46 -13.61 11.96
C GLN A 257 -17.69 -13.19 11.15
N ASP A 258 -18.87 -13.78 11.39
CA ASP A 258 -20.15 -13.33 10.84
C ASP A 258 -21.34 -13.91 11.62
N GLY A 259 -22.52 -13.25 11.54
CA GLY A 259 -23.83 -13.79 11.97
C GLY A 259 -24.12 -13.90 13.48
N GLY A 260 -23.13 -13.69 14.36
CA GLY A 260 -23.28 -13.85 15.83
C GLY A 260 -23.08 -12.58 16.68
N GLY A 261 -22.82 -11.42 16.05
CA GLY A 261 -22.54 -10.15 16.73
C GLY A 261 -21.71 -9.20 15.86
N VAL A 262 -21.23 -8.10 16.44
CA VAL A 262 -20.37 -7.14 15.73
C VAL A 262 -19.04 -7.79 15.36
N VAL A 263 -18.70 -7.86 14.08
CA VAL A 263 -17.48 -8.50 13.56
C VAL A 263 -16.23 -7.98 14.28
N GLY A 264 -15.33 -8.90 14.64
CA GLY A 264 -14.08 -8.59 15.34
C GLY A 264 -14.22 -8.40 16.85
N SER A 265 -15.41 -8.55 17.43
CA SER A 265 -15.67 -8.33 18.86
C SER A 265 -15.75 -9.65 19.65
N PRO A 266 -15.44 -9.64 20.96
CA PRO A 266 -15.69 -10.80 21.81
C PRO A 266 -17.18 -10.87 22.16
N VAL A 267 -17.71 -12.08 22.38
CA VAL A 267 -19.12 -12.31 22.75
C VAL A 267 -19.28 -13.19 23.98
N GLY A 268 -20.41 -13.05 24.68
CA GLY A 268 -20.73 -13.83 25.87
C GLY A 268 -19.66 -13.71 26.97
N GLY A 269 -19.25 -14.85 27.55
CA GLY A 269 -18.24 -14.90 28.61
C GLY A 269 -16.84 -14.42 28.18
N ALA A 270 -16.56 -14.37 26.87
CA ALA A 270 -15.28 -13.89 26.36
C ALA A 270 -15.09 -12.38 26.59
N ILE A 271 -16.16 -11.60 26.76
CA ILE A 271 -16.10 -10.15 26.99
C ILE A 271 -15.34 -9.83 28.28
N LEU A 272 -15.64 -10.54 29.38
CA LEU A 272 -14.95 -10.32 30.65
C LEU A 272 -13.47 -10.69 30.55
N ILE A 273 -13.16 -11.81 29.91
CA ILE A 273 -11.77 -12.28 29.73
C ILE A 273 -10.99 -11.31 28.84
N ALA A 274 -11.62 -10.80 27.77
CA ALA A 274 -11.07 -9.77 26.90
C ALA A 274 -10.73 -8.49 27.68
N ALA A 275 -11.65 -8.01 28.53
CA ALA A 275 -11.42 -6.84 29.37
C ALA A 275 -10.28 -7.05 30.37
N LEU A 276 -10.25 -8.20 31.06
CA LEU A 276 -9.17 -8.55 31.98
C LEU A 276 -7.83 -8.68 31.27
N LEU A 277 -7.81 -9.24 30.06
CA LEU A 277 -6.61 -9.37 29.24
C LEU A 277 -6.07 -7.99 28.83
N MET A 278 -6.93 -7.08 28.37
CA MET A 278 -6.54 -5.70 28.03
C MET A 278 -5.90 -4.98 29.24
N VAL A 279 -6.56 -5.04 30.40
CA VAL A 279 -6.04 -4.43 31.64
C VAL A 279 -4.72 -5.09 32.07
N THR A 280 -4.61 -6.41 31.95
CA THR A 280 -3.39 -7.14 32.31
C THR A 280 -2.23 -6.76 31.38
N LEU A 281 -2.44 -6.74 30.07
CA LEU A 281 -1.42 -6.36 29.10
C LEU A 281 -1.00 -4.89 29.25
N MET A 282 -1.94 -4.00 29.56
CA MET A 282 -1.64 -2.61 29.94
C MET A 282 -0.79 -2.55 31.22
N GLY A 283 -1.16 -3.31 32.26
CA GLY A 283 -0.39 -3.37 33.50
C GLY A 283 1.04 -3.89 33.30
N VAL A 284 1.20 -4.95 32.50
CA VAL A 284 2.52 -5.51 32.15
C VAL A 284 3.35 -4.51 31.34
N SER A 285 2.73 -3.81 30.39
CA SER A 285 3.36 -2.75 29.61
C SER A 285 3.92 -1.65 30.51
N VAL A 286 3.08 -1.08 31.39
CA VAL A 286 3.45 -0.03 32.35
C VAL A 286 4.54 -0.52 33.30
N ALA A 287 4.36 -1.68 33.92
CA ALA A 287 5.32 -2.22 34.88
C ALA A 287 6.70 -2.44 34.24
N THR A 288 6.74 -3.07 33.06
CA THR A 288 8.00 -3.32 32.34
C THR A 288 8.70 -2.02 31.96
N GLY A 289 7.93 -1.04 31.47
CA GLY A 289 8.44 0.28 31.11
C GLY A 289 9.03 1.05 32.29
N PHE A 290 8.32 1.06 33.43
CA PHE A 290 8.76 1.71 34.66
C PHE A 290 10.02 1.07 35.25
N ILE A 291 10.12 -0.26 35.24
CA ILE A 291 11.31 -0.98 35.73
C ILE A 291 12.54 -0.67 34.84
N TRP A 292 12.34 -0.49 33.53
CA TRP A 292 13.42 -0.20 32.61
C TRP A 292 13.95 1.24 32.73
N ASP A 293 13.11 2.23 32.43
CA ASP A 293 13.44 3.65 32.54
C ASP A 293 12.14 4.45 32.69
N GLN A 294 11.78 4.73 33.95
CA GLN A 294 10.53 5.42 34.29
C GLN A 294 10.37 6.75 33.54
N LYS A 295 11.43 7.55 33.42
CA LYS A 295 11.31 8.89 32.81
C LYS A 295 11.11 8.78 31.30
N VAL A 296 11.92 7.99 30.62
CA VAL A 296 11.81 7.82 29.17
C VAL A 296 10.50 7.16 28.80
N TRP A 297 10.13 6.11 29.53
CA TRP A 297 8.90 5.38 29.26
C TRP A 297 7.65 6.22 29.54
N LEU A 298 7.61 7.00 30.63
CA LEU A 298 6.48 7.91 30.90
C LEU A 298 6.28 8.92 29.77
N ILE A 299 7.35 9.57 29.30
CA ILE A 299 7.24 10.55 28.21
C ILE A 299 6.78 9.86 26.91
N ALA A 300 7.40 8.75 26.54
CA ALA A 300 7.04 8.00 25.33
C ALA A 300 5.60 7.46 25.41
N GLY A 301 5.22 6.90 26.56
CA GLY A 301 3.88 6.39 26.84
C GLY A 301 2.82 7.49 26.78
N THR A 302 3.08 8.64 27.42
CA THR A 302 2.17 9.79 27.34
C THR A 302 2.00 10.26 25.90
N ILE A 303 3.09 10.38 25.12
CA ILE A 303 2.99 10.76 23.70
C ILE A 303 2.15 9.76 22.92
N PHE A 304 2.43 8.46 23.08
CA PHE A 304 1.74 7.40 22.35
C PHE A 304 0.25 7.37 22.71
N TYR A 305 -0.08 7.23 23.99
CA TYR A 305 -1.46 7.08 24.44
C TYR A 305 -2.26 8.37 24.34
N ALA A 306 -1.65 9.55 24.40
CA ALA A 306 -2.37 10.81 24.15
C ALA A 306 -2.81 10.92 22.69
N ILE A 307 -1.90 10.72 21.74
CA ILE A 307 -2.24 10.76 20.30
C ILE A 307 -3.26 9.67 19.98
N TRP A 308 -3.02 8.45 20.46
CA TRP A 308 -3.92 7.33 20.24
C TRP A 308 -5.31 7.58 20.84
N ALA A 309 -5.41 8.04 22.10
CA ALA A 309 -6.69 8.28 22.75
C ALA A 309 -7.46 9.44 22.11
N LEU A 310 -6.78 10.53 21.75
CA LEU A 310 -7.40 11.65 21.03
C LEU A 310 -7.99 11.18 19.70
N SER A 311 -7.21 10.39 18.93
CA SER A 311 -7.66 9.92 17.62
C SER A 311 -8.81 8.91 17.74
N TYR A 312 -8.70 7.92 18.63
CA TYR A 312 -9.74 6.90 18.76
C TYR A 312 -11.03 7.45 19.37
N THR A 313 -10.94 8.42 20.27
CA THR A 313 -12.13 9.02 20.89
C THR A 313 -12.72 10.19 20.12
N THR A 314 -12.18 10.52 18.94
CA THR A 314 -12.58 11.71 18.17
C THR A 314 -12.55 12.95 19.05
N PHE A 315 -11.39 13.22 19.64
CA PHE A 315 -11.17 14.31 20.61
C PHE A 315 -12.17 14.27 21.78
N PHE A 316 -12.39 13.08 22.36
CA PHE A 316 -13.28 12.81 23.49
C PHE A 316 -14.79 12.98 23.21
N THR A 317 -15.20 13.14 21.95
CA THR A 317 -16.63 13.15 21.59
C THR A 317 -17.23 11.75 21.53
N ASN A 318 -16.40 10.70 21.41
CA ASN A 318 -16.84 9.32 21.30
C ASN A 318 -15.96 8.34 22.12
N MET A 319 -16.35 8.07 23.36
CA MET A 319 -15.55 7.21 24.26
C MET A 319 -15.52 5.73 23.85
N GLU A 320 -16.50 5.25 23.08
CA GLU A 320 -16.52 3.86 22.56
C GLU A 320 -15.34 3.56 21.61
N GLY A 321 -14.74 4.63 21.07
CA GLY A 321 -13.48 4.63 20.37
C GLY A 321 -12.37 3.84 21.04
N VAL A 322 -12.28 3.89 22.38
CA VAL A 322 -11.25 3.17 23.14
C VAL A 322 -11.41 1.66 22.97
N GLN A 323 -12.63 1.14 23.06
CA GLN A 323 -12.91 -0.29 22.91
C GLN A 323 -12.65 -0.75 21.47
N SER A 324 -13.11 0.04 20.50
CA SER A 324 -12.95 -0.30 19.08
C SER A 324 -11.48 -0.24 18.66
N GLY A 325 -10.68 0.69 19.18
CA GLY A 325 -9.25 0.76 18.92
C GLY A 325 -8.43 -0.33 19.61
N MET A 326 -8.66 -0.60 20.90
CA MET A 326 -7.86 -1.59 21.65
C MET A 326 -8.14 -3.03 21.23
N TRP A 327 -9.38 -3.34 20.83
CA TRP A 327 -9.78 -4.70 20.49
C TRP A 327 -10.23 -4.85 19.05
N ARG A 328 -11.26 -4.10 18.63
CA ARG A 328 -11.93 -4.36 17.34
C ARG A 328 -11.03 -4.10 16.13
N GLY A 329 -10.05 -3.21 16.18
CA GLY A 329 -9.10 -3.01 15.07
C GLY A 329 -8.41 -4.32 14.65
N LEU A 330 -7.66 -4.93 15.57
CA LEU A 330 -7.02 -6.23 15.32
C LEU A 330 -8.03 -7.36 15.17
N GLY A 331 -9.08 -7.38 15.99
CA GLY A 331 -10.10 -8.43 15.95
C GLY A 331 -10.81 -8.49 14.59
N TYR A 332 -11.15 -7.33 14.04
CA TYR A 332 -11.74 -7.22 12.71
C TYR A 332 -10.77 -7.70 11.63
N TRP A 333 -9.51 -7.27 11.68
CA TRP A 333 -8.50 -7.71 10.72
C TRP A 333 -8.24 -9.22 10.76
N ILE A 334 -8.26 -9.84 11.94
CA ILE A 334 -8.20 -11.31 12.10
C ILE A 334 -9.43 -11.95 11.46
N ALA A 335 -10.64 -11.45 11.73
CA ALA A 335 -11.87 -11.97 11.15
C ALA A 335 -11.88 -11.90 9.61
N GLN A 336 -11.30 -10.85 9.03
CA GLN A 336 -11.24 -10.68 7.59
C GLN A 336 -10.22 -11.61 6.88
N GLN A 337 -9.36 -12.32 7.60
CA GLN A 337 -8.43 -13.26 6.97
C GLN A 337 -9.15 -14.43 6.28
N ASP A 338 -10.30 -14.87 6.81
CA ASP A 338 -11.08 -15.98 6.24
C ASP A 338 -11.96 -15.54 5.06
N VAL A 339 -12.34 -14.25 5.01
CA VAL A 339 -13.06 -13.65 3.87
C VAL A 339 -12.15 -13.54 2.65
N ALA A 340 -10.85 -13.30 2.86
CA ALA A 340 -9.84 -13.19 1.82
C ALA A 340 -10.26 -12.26 0.67
N ARG A 341 -10.60 -11.00 0.99
CA ARG A 341 -11.11 -10.00 0.03
C ARG A 341 -10.29 -9.99 -1.27
N GLY A 342 -10.99 -10.01 -2.40
CA GLY A 342 -10.40 -10.14 -3.74
C GLY A 342 -9.97 -11.57 -4.11
N ASN A 343 -9.52 -12.39 -3.16
CA ASN A 343 -9.05 -13.76 -3.38
C ASN A 343 -8.01 -13.88 -4.51
N GLN A 344 -6.99 -13.01 -4.48
CA GLN A 344 -5.93 -13.00 -5.49
C GLN A 344 -4.99 -14.21 -5.36
N PRO A 345 -4.38 -14.67 -6.47
CA PRO A 345 -3.42 -15.77 -6.42
C PRO A 345 -2.19 -15.45 -5.56
N TRP A 346 -1.55 -16.49 -5.02
CA TRP A 346 -0.33 -16.34 -4.20
C TRP A 346 0.80 -15.62 -4.94
N TYR A 347 0.85 -15.71 -6.27
CA TYR A 347 1.88 -15.07 -7.09
C TYR A 347 1.53 -13.62 -7.49
N TYR A 348 0.44 -13.04 -6.98
CA TYR A 348 -0.04 -11.70 -7.34
C TYR A 348 1.05 -10.62 -7.29
N TYR A 349 1.79 -10.54 -6.19
CA TYR A 349 2.85 -9.54 -6.06
C TYR A 349 4.07 -9.80 -6.96
N PHE A 350 4.28 -11.04 -7.41
CA PHE A 350 5.30 -11.37 -8.39
C PHE A 350 4.92 -10.98 -9.82
N VAL A 351 3.64 -10.67 -10.07
CA VAL A 351 3.13 -10.14 -11.35
C VAL A 351 3.14 -8.61 -11.34
N ILE A 352 2.57 -7.99 -10.31
CA ILE A 352 2.40 -6.53 -10.26
C ILE A 352 3.72 -5.77 -9.98
N THR A 353 4.63 -6.35 -9.17
CA THR A 353 5.89 -5.66 -8.83
C THR A 353 6.80 -5.46 -10.04
N PRO A 354 7.06 -6.47 -10.90
CA PRO A 354 7.84 -6.24 -12.13
C PRO A 354 7.12 -5.33 -13.14
N LEU A 355 5.78 -5.29 -13.14
CA LEU A 355 5.00 -4.45 -14.06
C LEU A 355 5.21 -2.95 -13.78
N TYR A 356 5.23 -2.56 -12.50
CA TYR A 356 5.29 -1.15 -12.09
C TYR A 356 6.63 -0.73 -11.48
N GLU A 357 7.28 -1.62 -10.74
CA GLU A 357 8.42 -1.31 -9.88
C GLU A 357 9.70 -2.02 -10.36
N PHE A 358 9.83 -2.18 -11.68
CA PHE A 358 10.96 -2.87 -12.32
C PHE A 358 12.33 -2.25 -11.99
N LEU A 359 12.43 -0.92 -11.85
CA LEU A 359 13.68 -0.24 -11.51
C LEU A 359 14.16 -0.61 -10.09
N PRO A 360 13.40 -0.33 -9.01
CA PRO A 360 13.84 -0.71 -7.66
C PRO A 360 13.94 -2.22 -7.47
N LEU A 361 13.11 -3.02 -8.15
CA LEU A 361 13.22 -4.49 -8.14
C LEU A 361 14.56 -4.95 -8.74
N ALA A 362 14.88 -4.52 -9.96
CA ALA A 362 16.12 -4.91 -10.64
C ALA A 362 17.37 -4.49 -9.85
N LEU A 363 17.37 -3.26 -9.34
CA LEU A 363 18.48 -2.76 -8.52
C LEU A 363 18.62 -3.50 -7.18
N SER A 364 17.51 -3.87 -6.54
CA SER A 364 17.53 -4.61 -5.28
C SER A 364 17.99 -6.06 -5.45
N LEU A 365 17.59 -6.72 -6.53
CA LEU A 365 18.10 -8.04 -6.89
C LEU A 365 19.60 -7.98 -7.18
N ALA A 366 20.05 -6.98 -7.95
CA ALA A 366 21.47 -6.75 -8.20
C ALA A 366 22.23 -6.45 -6.89
N ALA A 367 21.65 -5.68 -5.98
CA ALA A 367 22.21 -5.37 -4.66
C ALA A 367 22.38 -6.64 -3.81
N ALA A 368 21.36 -7.50 -3.75
CA ALA A 368 21.42 -8.76 -3.02
C ALA A 368 22.57 -9.66 -3.52
N VAL A 369 22.70 -9.83 -4.84
CA VAL A 369 23.80 -10.58 -5.46
C VAL A 369 25.15 -9.91 -5.17
N TYR A 370 25.24 -8.59 -5.33
CA TYR A 370 26.47 -7.83 -5.09
C TYR A 370 26.98 -7.98 -3.65
N TYR A 371 26.12 -7.79 -2.65
CA TYR A 371 26.50 -7.89 -1.24
C TYR A 371 26.85 -9.32 -0.83
N ALA A 372 26.16 -10.32 -1.39
CA ALA A 372 26.48 -11.73 -1.21
C ALA A 372 27.86 -12.08 -1.77
N VAL A 373 28.14 -11.73 -3.04
CA VAL A 373 29.43 -12.01 -3.70
C VAL A 373 30.59 -11.27 -3.00
N LYS A 374 30.36 -10.04 -2.55
CA LYS A 374 31.38 -9.24 -1.84
C LYS A 374 31.52 -9.60 -0.36
N LYS A 375 30.66 -10.47 0.18
CA LYS A 375 30.57 -10.80 1.61
C LYS A 375 30.50 -9.55 2.50
N ARG A 376 29.75 -8.54 2.05
CA ARG A 376 29.58 -7.24 2.72
C ARG A 376 28.21 -7.18 3.38
N PHE A 377 28.13 -7.72 4.59
CA PHE A 377 26.90 -7.80 5.37
C PHE A 377 27.05 -7.04 6.69
N ASP A 378 27.17 -5.72 6.62
CA ASP A 378 26.96 -4.91 7.81
C ASP A 378 25.48 -4.99 8.25
N ALA A 379 25.21 -4.67 9.51
CA ALA A 379 23.88 -4.85 10.08
C ALA A 379 22.79 -4.04 9.35
N PHE A 380 23.13 -2.88 8.78
CA PHE A 380 22.17 -2.07 8.04
C PHE A 380 21.85 -2.70 6.68
N THR A 381 22.85 -3.20 5.95
CA THR A 381 22.62 -3.95 4.71
C THR A 381 21.79 -5.22 4.97
N LEU A 382 22.07 -5.95 6.05
CA LEU A 382 21.28 -7.12 6.46
C LEU A 382 19.84 -6.74 6.78
N PHE A 383 19.62 -5.62 7.48
CA PHE A 383 18.29 -5.10 7.74
C PHE A 383 17.52 -4.79 6.46
N LEU A 384 18.11 -4.10 5.49
CA LEU A 384 17.42 -3.76 4.24
C LEU A 384 17.05 -5.01 3.43
N LEU A 385 17.94 -6.00 3.36
CA LEU A 385 17.65 -7.30 2.73
C LEU A 385 16.54 -8.04 3.46
N TYR A 386 16.59 -8.08 4.80
CA TYR A 386 15.52 -8.62 5.63
C TYR A 386 14.20 -7.88 5.40
N TRP A 387 14.22 -6.55 5.33
CA TRP A 387 13.02 -5.73 5.19
C TRP A 387 12.36 -5.98 3.83
N CYS A 388 13.13 -6.08 2.73
CA CYS A 388 12.62 -6.46 1.41
C CYS A 388 12.01 -7.86 1.42
N GLY A 389 12.74 -8.85 1.96
CA GLY A 389 12.28 -10.24 1.98
C GLY A 389 11.05 -10.46 2.87
N MET A 390 11.04 -9.84 4.06
CA MET A 390 9.98 -10.01 5.05
C MET A 390 8.69 -9.30 4.64
N THR A 391 8.76 -8.11 4.06
CA THR A 391 7.55 -7.43 3.54
C THR A 391 6.95 -8.21 2.39
N LEU A 392 7.75 -8.64 1.41
CA LEU A 392 7.27 -9.49 0.32
C LEU A 392 6.63 -10.78 0.85
N LEU A 393 7.25 -11.45 1.83
CA LEU A 393 6.73 -12.66 2.45
C LEU A 393 5.40 -12.42 3.17
N LEU A 394 5.33 -11.42 4.05
CA LEU A 394 4.15 -11.13 4.86
C LEU A 394 2.93 -10.80 4.00
N PHE A 395 3.09 -9.92 3.00
CA PHE A 395 2.00 -9.54 2.12
C PHE A 395 1.62 -10.66 1.13
N THR A 396 2.55 -11.54 0.76
CA THR A 396 2.24 -12.73 -0.04
C THR A 396 1.42 -13.76 0.73
N ILE A 397 1.70 -13.92 2.03
CA ILE A 397 1.00 -14.88 2.90
C ILE A 397 -0.36 -14.33 3.37
N ALA A 398 -0.46 -13.02 3.62
CA ALA A 398 -1.71 -12.39 4.05
C ALA A 398 -2.86 -12.71 3.08
N SER A 399 -4.05 -13.01 3.61
CA SER A 399 -5.18 -13.40 2.78
C SER A 399 -5.64 -12.26 1.86
N GLU A 400 -5.70 -11.03 2.39
CA GLU A 400 -5.96 -9.84 1.59
C GLU A 400 -4.75 -9.49 0.71
N LYS A 401 -5.00 -9.39 -0.59
CA LYS A 401 -3.99 -9.02 -1.59
C LYS A 401 -4.58 -8.00 -2.53
N MET A 402 -4.00 -6.81 -2.53
CA MET A 402 -4.57 -5.65 -3.21
C MET A 402 -3.46 -4.73 -3.71
N PRO A 403 -3.69 -3.96 -4.80
CA PRO A 403 -2.62 -3.16 -5.40
C PRO A 403 -2.03 -2.10 -4.47
N TRP A 404 -2.83 -1.52 -3.56
CA TRP A 404 -2.36 -0.52 -2.60
C TRP A 404 -1.32 -1.04 -1.61
N LEU A 405 -1.35 -2.33 -1.28
CA LEU A 405 -0.39 -2.94 -0.38
C LEU A 405 1.01 -3.03 -1.01
N LEU A 406 1.12 -2.89 -2.34
CA LEU A 406 2.40 -2.77 -3.05
C LEU A 406 3.26 -1.63 -2.51
N VAL A 407 2.66 -0.56 -1.98
CA VAL A 407 3.38 0.55 -1.32
C VAL A 407 4.32 0.05 -0.23
N ASN A 408 3.87 -0.90 0.60
CA ASN A 408 4.64 -1.44 1.72
C ASN A 408 5.78 -2.37 1.26
N ILE A 409 5.58 -3.05 0.12
CA ILE A 409 6.57 -3.94 -0.50
C ILE A 409 7.65 -3.11 -1.22
N THR A 410 7.24 -2.09 -1.95
CA THR A 410 8.10 -1.27 -2.80
C THR A 410 9.02 -0.35 -1.99
N LEU A 411 8.54 0.18 -0.86
CA LEU A 411 9.32 1.08 -0.01
C LEU A 411 10.72 0.52 0.35
N PRO A 412 10.86 -0.69 0.94
CA PRO A 412 12.18 -1.25 1.24
C PRO A 412 13.03 -1.51 0.00
N PHE A 413 12.43 -1.94 -1.12
CA PHE A 413 13.15 -2.11 -2.37
C PHE A 413 13.75 -0.79 -2.86
N ILE A 414 13.02 0.32 -2.78
CA ILE A 414 13.54 1.64 -3.16
C ILE A 414 14.68 2.08 -2.23
N VAL A 415 14.58 1.82 -0.92
CA VAL A 415 15.66 2.17 0.04
C VAL A 415 16.92 1.36 -0.22
N LEU A 416 16.80 0.04 -0.46
CA LEU A 416 17.93 -0.83 -0.81
C LEU A 416 18.55 -0.45 -2.16
N ALA A 417 17.73 -0.25 -3.18
CA ALA A 417 18.16 0.19 -4.51
C ALA A 417 18.92 1.53 -4.43
N GLY A 418 18.45 2.48 -3.62
CA GLY A 418 19.09 3.78 -3.47
C GLY A 418 20.46 3.69 -2.80
N LYS A 419 20.56 2.94 -1.70
CA LYS A 419 21.86 2.63 -1.06
C LYS A 419 22.83 2.01 -2.06
N PHE A 420 22.39 0.98 -2.77
CA PHE A 420 23.21 0.27 -3.74
C PHE A 420 23.68 1.18 -4.87
N LEU A 421 22.77 1.94 -5.49
CA LEU A 421 23.12 2.86 -6.57
C LEU A 421 24.08 3.97 -6.11
N GLY A 422 23.88 4.47 -4.89
CA GLY A 422 24.80 5.42 -4.26
C GLY A 422 26.23 4.89 -4.15
N GLU A 423 26.39 3.64 -3.73
CA GLU A 423 27.69 2.97 -3.64
C GLU A 423 28.30 2.67 -5.03
N ILE A 424 27.47 2.29 -6.01
CA ILE A 424 27.91 2.04 -7.39
C ILE A 424 28.46 3.32 -8.01
N VAL A 425 27.69 4.41 -7.98
CA VAL A 425 28.07 5.70 -8.57
C VAL A 425 29.28 6.30 -7.87
N ALA A 426 29.36 6.24 -6.54
CA ALA A 426 30.54 6.68 -5.80
C ALA A 426 31.81 5.88 -6.15
N GLY A 427 31.65 4.65 -6.65
CA GLY A 427 32.74 3.78 -7.04
C GLY A 427 33.17 3.86 -8.52
N VAL A 428 32.55 4.73 -9.32
CA VAL A 428 32.88 4.92 -10.74
C VAL A 428 34.16 5.74 -10.88
N ASP A 429 35.08 5.27 -11.72
CA ASP A 429 36.23 6.08 -12.14
C ASP A 429 35.83 7.02 -13.29
N TRP A 430 35.62 8.29 -12.97
CA TRP A 430 35.21 9.32 -13.93
C TRP A 430 36.19 9.52 -15.08
N ARG A 431 37.49 9.23 -14.90
CA ARG A 431 38.48 9.31 -15.98
C ARG A 431 38.28 8.19 -16.99
N LYS A 432 37.90 6.99 -16.52
CA LYS A 432 37.57 5.85 -17.38
C LYS A 432 36.21 5.99 -18.04
N LEU A 433 35.25 6.65 -17.38
CA LEU A 433 33.98 6.99 -18.02
C LEU A 433 34.17 7.97 -19.19
N ALA A 434 35.07 8.94 -19.03
CA ALA A 434 35.39 9.93 -20.07
C ALA A 434 36.32 9.40 -21.18
N SER A 435 36.79 8.14 -21.10
CA SER A 435 37.62 7.56 -22.16
C SER A 435 36.76 7.11 -23.35
N PRO A 436 37.35 6.92 -24.56
CA PRO A 436 36.62 6.42 -25.72
C PRO A 436 35.92 5.07 -25.44
N GLU A 437 36.57 4.19 -24.68
CA GLU A 437 35.99 2.90 -24.28
C GLU A 437 34.82 3.09 -23.30
N GLY A 438 34.94 4.04 -22.35
CA GLY A 438 33.84 4.42 -21.46
C GLY A 438 32.62 4.94 -22.23
N ALA A 439 32.84 5.80 -23.24
CA ALA A 439 31.78 6.31 -24.11
C ALA A 439 31.08 5.17 -24.89
N LEU A 440 31.84 4.18 -25.39
CA LEU A 440 31.28 2.99 -26.03
C LEU A 440 30.40 2.18 -25.07
N VAL A 441 30.76 2.05 -23.79
CA VAL A 441 29.90 1.39 -22.78
C VAL A 441 28.63 2.21 -22.56
N VAL A 442 28.75 3.54 -22.43
CA VAL A 442 27.61 4.43 -22.17
C VAL A 442 26.59 4.37 -23.31
N VAL A 443 27.04 4.42 -24.56
CA VAL A 443 26.17 4.37 -25.75
C VAL A 443 25.73 2.94 -26.06
N GLY A 444 26.61 1.95 -25.91
CA GLY A 444 26.32 0.56 -26.19
C GLY A 444 25.29 -0.06 -25.23
N THR A 445 25.21 0.43 -23.99
CA THR A 445 24.28 -0.15 -23.00
C THR A 445 22.80 0.06 -23.36
N PRO A 446 22.31 1.28 -23.66
CA PRO A 446 20.93 1.47 -24.13
C PRO A 446 20.63 0.70 -25.41
N ILE A 447 21.57 0.68 -26.37
CA ILE A 447 21.40 -0.06 -27.63
C ILE A 447 21.25 -1.55 -27.35
N LEU A 448 22.05 -2.11 -26.43
CA LEU A 448 21.94 -3.51 -26.02
C LEU A 448 20.58 -3.80 -25.39
N MET A 449 20.09 -2.91 -24.51
CA MET A 449 18.78 -3.08 -23.88
C MET A 449 17.66 -3.12 -24.92
N VAL A 450 17.66 -2.18 -25.87
CA VAL A 450 16.67 -2.15 -26.96
C VAL A 450 16.82 -3.37 -27.87
N ALA A 451 18.05 -3.74 -28.25
CA ALA A 451 18.31 -4.90 -29.11
C ALA A 451 17.84 -6.21 -28.46
N VAL A 452 18.01 -6.37 -27.14
CA VAL A 452 17.52 -7.54 -26.39
C VAL A 452 15.99 -7.60 -26.42
N VAL A 453 15.30 -6.47 -26.19
CA VAL A 453 13.84 -6.41 -26.28
C VAL A 453 13.36 -6.70 -27.70
N MET A 454 13.95 -6.07 -28.72
CA MET A 454 13.60 -6.30 -30.12
C MET A 454 13.85 -7.75 -30.56
N LEU A 455 14.93 -8.36 -30.08
CA LEU A 455 15.23 -9.77 -30.34
C LEU A 455 14.19 -10.70 -29.69
N SER A 456 13.73 -10.40 -28.47
CA SER A 456 12.66 -11.18 -27.82
C SER A 456 11.32 -11.10 -28.56
N LEU A 457 11.07 -10.01 -29.29
CA LEU A 457 9.86 -9.77 -30.06
C LEU A 457 9.96 -10.25 -31.52
N ALA A 458 11.15 -10.64 -31.97
CA ALA A 458 11.39 -10.87 -33.40
C ALA A 458 10.59 -12.08 -33.94
N GLY A 459 9.89 -11.87 -35.06
CA GLY A 459 9.10 -12.91 -35.74
C GLY A 459 7.64 -13.06 -35.28
N THR A 460 7.10 -12.09 -34.52
CA THR A 460 5.72 -12.11 -34.01
C THR A 460 4.76 -11.20 -34.78
N GLY A 461 5.22 -10.52 -35.85
CA GLY A 461 4.45 -9.57 -36.65
C GLY A 461 3.59 -10.20 -37.74
N ASP A 462 2.35 -9.73 -37.90
CA ASP A 462 1.45 -10.04 -39.03
C ASP A 462 1.96 -9.52 -40.39
N GLY A 463 3.03 -8.71 -40.40
CA GLY A 463 3.66 -8.20 -41.62
C GLY A 463 4.81 -9.07 -42.11
N GLY A 464 4.63 -9.70 -43.27
CA GLY A 464 5.63 -10.53 -43.95
C GLY A 464 7.00 -9.85 -44.18
N GLY A 465 8.04 -10.68 -44.34
CA GLY A 465 9.40 -10.30 -44.78
C GLY A 465 10.30 -9.62 -43.74
N ASN A 466 9.79 -8.60 -43.03
CA ASN A 466 10.63 -7.73 -42.18
C ASN A 466 10.98 -8.31 -40.81
N GLY A 467 10.19 -9.25 -40.27
CA GLY A 467 10.43 -9.83 -38.94
C GLY A 467 11.75 -10.61 -38.84
N LEU A 468 12.14 -11.32 -39.90
CA LEU A 468 13.42 -12.03 -39.97
C LEU A 468 14.59 -11.04 -40.08
N ALA A 469 14.43 -9.96 -40.85
CA ALA A 469 15.44 -8.91 -40.97
C ALA A 469 15.69 -8.22 -39.62
N VAL A 470 14.63 -7.90 -38.87
CA VAL A 470 14.73 -7.34 -37.50
C VAL A 470 15.39 -8.32 -36.53
N ALA A 471 15.08 -9.62 -36.63
CA ALA A 471 15.73 -10.66 -35.83
C ALA A 471 17.24 -10.71 -36.08
N ILE A 472 17.63 -10.76 -37.37
CA ILE A 472 19.02 -10.82 -37.80
C ILE A 472 19.76 -9.54 -37.39
N ALA A 473 19.17 -8.37 -37.63
CA ALA A 473 19.75 -7.08 -37.24
C ALA A 473 19.96 -7.00 -35.72
N SER A 474 18.98 -7.43 -34.91
CA SER A 474 19.08 -7.44 -33.44
C SER A 474 20.12 -8.44 -32.95
N ALA A 475 20.20 -9.63 -33.55
CA ALA A 475 21.20 -10.63 -33.22
C ALA A 475 22.62 -10.15 -33.57
N LEU A 476 22.80 -9.53 -34.75
CA LEU A 476 24.06 -8.92 -35.16
C LEU A 476 24.45 -7.75 -34.24
N ALA A 477 23.48 -6.92 -33.82
CA ALA A 477 23.71 -5.85 -32.85
C ALA A 477 24.16 -6.41 -31.49
N CYS A 478 23.48 -7.43 -30.95
CA CYS A 478 23.89 -8.11 -29.72
C CYS A 478 25.29 -8.72 -29.84
N ALA A 479 25.62 -9.37 -30.95
CA ALA A 479 26.94 -9.95 -31.19
C ALA A 479 28.04 -8.88 -31.32
N ALA A 480 27.76 -7.78 -32.03
CA ALA A 480 28.67 -6.65 -32.16
C ALA A 480 28.94 -5.99 -30.79
N ILE A 481 27.89 -5.77 -30.00
CA ILE A 481 28.02 -5.19 -28.64
C ILE A 481 28.76 -6.15 -27.72
N LEU A 482 28.53 -7.46 -27.80
CA LEU A 482 29.28 -8.45 -27.04
C LEU A 482 30.77 -8.44 -27.44
N GLY A 483 31.08 -8.36 -28.73
CA GLY A 483 32.45 -8.24 -29.24
C GLY A 483 33.14 -6.96 -28.77
N VAL A 484 32.44 -5.83 -28.82
CA VAL A 484 32.91 -4.54 -28.28
C VAL A 484 33.10 -4.63 -26.75
N GLY A 485 32.19 -5.28 -26.04
CA GLY A 485 32.29 -5.50 -24.59
C GLY A 485 33.49 -6.37 -24.21
N ILE A 486 33.79 -7.42 -24.98
CA ILE A 486 34.99 -8.25 -24.80
C ILE A 486 36.25 -7.43 -25.07
N TYR A 487 36.28 -6.64 -26.13
CA TYR A 487 37.39 -5.72 -26.43
C TYR A 487 37.62 -4.73 -25.27
N ILE A 488 36.57 -4.07 -24.79
CA ILE A 488 36.64 -3.11 -23.69
C ILE A 488 37.05 -3.78 -22.38
N SER A 489 36.64 -5.03 -22.13
CA SER A 489 37.01 -5.77 -20.92
C SER A 489 38.53 -6.01 -20.78
N ARG A 490 39.28 -5.91 -21.88
CA ARG A 490 40.74 -5.96 -21.88
C ARG A 490 41.39 -4.62 -21.49
N GLN A 491 40.67 -3.51 -21.64
CA GLN A 491 41.15 -2.13 -21.39
C GLN A 491 40.64 -1.56 -20.05
N ILE A 492 39.43 -1.94 -19.66
CA ILE A 492 38.77 -1.53 -18.42
C ILE A 492 38.46 -2.79 -17.61
N LYS A 493 38.80 -2.77 -16.32
CA LYS A 493 38.47 -3.88 -15.40
C LYS A 493 36.95 -4.15 -15.48
N PRO A 494 36.50 -5.42 -15.55
CA PRO A 494 35.07 -5.75 -15.66
C PRO A 494 34.21 -5.10 -14.57
N SER A 495 34.76 -4.97 -13.36
CA SER A 495 34.08 -4.27 -12.25
C SER A 495 33.85 -2.79 -12.48
N GLN A 496 34.72 -2.08 -13.21
CA GLN A 496 34.51 -0.68 -13.59
C GLN A 496 33.58 -0.59 -14.80
N MET A 497 33.75 -1.47 -15.79
CA MET A 497 32.84 -1.56 -16.94
C MET A 497 31.38 -1.76 -16.50
N ALA A 498 31.12 -2.66 -15.55
CA ALA A 498 29.78 -2.89 -15.00
C ALA A 498 29.19 -1.66 -14.29
N LYS A 499 30.00 -0.89 -13.55
CA LYS A 499 29.54 0.35 -12.90
C LYS A 499 29.23 1.45 -13.92
N ILE A 500 30.05 1.57 -14.97
CA ILE A 500 29.82 2.52 -16.07
C ILE A 500 28.54 2.13 -16.82
N ALA A 501 28.33 0.84 -17.12
CA ALA A 501 27.12 0.35 -17.76
C ALA A 501 25.85 0.54 -16.90
N ALA A 502 25.98 0.49 -15.57
CA ALA A 502 24.85 0.70 -14.67
C ALA A 502 24.23 2.10 -14.79
N ILE A 503 25.02 3.13 -15.09
CA ILE A 503 24.53 4.52 -15.21
C ILE A 503 23.48 4.67 -16.33
N PRO A 504 23.79 4.41 -17.62
CA PRO A 504 22.81 4.55 -18.69
C PRO A 504 21.65 3.55 -18.56
N ALA A 505 21.89 2.35 -18.02
CA ALA A 505 20.82 1.39 -17.76
C ALA A 505 19.79 1.94 -16.76
N VAL A 506 20.26 2.52 -15.66
CA VAL A 506 19.38 3.18 -14.68
C VAL A 506 18.68 4.39 -15.27
N VAL A 507 19.33 5.18 -16.13
CA VAL A 507 18.68 6.33 -16.81
C VAL A 507 17.53 5.85 -17.71
N VAL A 508 17.73 4.80 -18.50
CA VAL A 508 16.68 4.21 -19.36
C VAL A 508 15.53 3.69 -18.51
N LEU A 509 15.82 2.90 -17.47
CA LEU A 509 14.79 2.36 -16.59
C LEU A 509 14.05 3.48 -15.84
N LEU A 510 14.75 4.51 -15.36
CA LEU A 510 14.11 5.66 -14.72
C LEU A 510 13.18 6.41 -15.68
N ALA A 511 13.58 6.62 -16.94
CA ALA A 511 12.72 7.24 -17.94
C ALA A 511 11.45 6.42 -18.18
N LEU A 512 11.55 5.09 -18.27
CA LEU A 512 10.41 4.19 -18.36
C LEU A 512 9.54 4.23 -17.09
N THR A 513 10.16 4.31 -15.91
CA THR A 513 9.45 4.44 -14.63
C THR A 513 8.66 5.75 -14.56
N VAL A 514 9.26 6.87 -14.98
CA VAL A 514 8.57 8.18 -15.08
C VAL A 514 7.38 8.10 -16.02
N ARG A 515 7.54 7.46 -17.19
CA ARG A 515 6.45 7.25 -18.14
C ARG A 515 5.33 6.38 -17.57
N ALA A 516 5.67 5.25 -16.94
CA ALA A 516 4.70 4.36 -16.29
C ALA A 516 3.92 5.09 -15.17
N SER A 517 4.60 5.94 -14.41
CA SER A 517 3.99 6.79 -13.39
C SER A 517 3.05 7.84 -13.97
N GLY A 518 3.43 8.46 -15.09
CA GLY A 518 2.58 9.39 -15.83
C GLY A 518 1.29 8.72 -16.30
N MET A 519 1.42 7.56 -16.96
CA MET A 519 0.27 6.80 -17.44
C MET A 519 -0.65 6.38 -16.30
N ALA A 520 -0.11 5.78 -15.24
CA ALA A 520 -0.91 5.27 -14.14
C ALA A 520 -1.58 6.38 -13.32
N ALA A 521 -0.91 7.51 -13.07
CA ALA A 521 -1.42 8.53 -12.15
C ALA A 521 -2.21 9.67 -12.82
N TYR A 522 -2.04 9.89 -14.13
CA TYR A 522 -2.62 11.02 -14.86
C TYR A 522 -3.46 10.63 -16.07
N ASN A 523 -3.05 9.61 -16.84
CA ASN A 523 -3.78 9.25 -18.07
C ASN A 523 -4.89 8.23 -17.79
N HIS A 524 -4.58 7.20 -17.01
CA HIS A 524 -5.49 6.09 -16.69
C HIS A 524 -5.83 6.08 -15.19
N GLY A 525 -5.83 7.26 -14.57
CA GLY A 525 -5.85 7.37 -13.12
C GLY A 525 -7.10 6.78 -12.46
N ASP A 526 -8.20 6.69 -13.19
CA ASP A 526 -9.45 6.08 -12.79
C ASP A 526 -9.96 5.02 -13.80
N VAL A 527 -9.14 4.66 -14.80
CA VAL A 527 -9.49 3.67 -15.83
C VAL A 527 -8.80 2.33 -15.52
N PRO A 528 -9.53 1.21 -15.39
CA PRO A 528 -8.99 -0.09 -15.00
C PRO A 528 -8.25 -0.83 -16.14
N VAL A 529 -7.50 -0.09 -16.96
CA VAL A 529 -6.45 -0.65 -17.83
C VAL A 529 -5.13 -0.83 -17.07
N GLU A 530 -4.99 -0.16 -15.93
CA GLU A 530 -3.87 -0.31 -15.00
C GLU A 530 -4.24 -1.36 -13.95
N MET A 531 -3.38 -2.37 -13.74
CA MET A 531 -3.57 -3.33 -12.65
C MET A 531 -3.45 -2.67 -11.25
N LEU A 532 -2.92 -1.45 -11.14
CA LEU A 532 -3.01 -0.62 -9.92
C LEU A 532 -4.45 -0.17 -9.62
N VAL A 533 -5.30 -0.08 -10.64
CA VAL A 533 -6.72 0.27 -10.57
C VAL A 533 -7.51 -1.04 -10.59
N TYR A 534 -7.58 -1.72 -9.44
CA TYR A 534 -8.28 -3.01 -9.33
C TYR A 534 -9.79 -2.85 -9.57
N THR A 535 -10.43 -1.95 -8.82
CA THR A 535 -11.83 -1.52 -8.97
C THR A 535 -11.84 0.00 -8.81
N GLN A 536 -12.74 0.69 -9.51
CA GLN A 536 -12.85 2.13 -9.45
C GLN A 536 -14.25 2.60 -9.82
N THR A 537 -14.65 3.77 -9.29
CA THR A 537 -15.82 4.50 -9.78
C THR A 537 -15.52 5.01 -11.19
N SER A 538 -16.46 4.86 -12.12
CA SER A 538 -16.30 5.40 -13.48
C SER A 538 -16.30 6.94 -13.47
N PRO A 539 -15.72 7.59 -14.50
CA PRO A 539 -15.84 9.03 -14.68
C PRO A 539 -17.29 9.49 -14.95
N ASP A 540 -18.15 8.61 -15.49
CA ASP A 540 -19.58 8.88 -15.72
C ASP A 540 -20.27 9.41 -14.45
N ILE A 541 -19.94 8.86 -13.28
CA ILE A 541 -20.57 9.25 -12.01
C ILE A 541 -20.28 10.71 -11.65
N ARG A 542 -19.03 11.13 -11.85
CA ARG A 542 -18.65 12.52 -11.61
C ARG A 542 -19.28 13.44 -12.66
N LEU A 543 -19.16 13.10 -13.93
CA LEU A 543 -19.71 13.91 -15.03
C LEU A 543 -21.23 14.08 -14.89
N LEU A 544 -21.93 13.02 -14.46
CA LEU A 544 -23.36 13.08 -14.19
C LEU A 544 -23.67 13.95 -12.97
N ALA A 545 -22.91 13.84 -11.88
CA ALA A 545 -23.10 14.72 -10.72
C ALA A 545 -22.87 16.21 -11.08
N ASP A 546 -21.83 16.50 -11.86
CA ASP A 546 -21.52 17.85 -12.35
C ASP A 546 -22.66 18.36 -13.27
N GLU A 547 -23.21 17.51 -14.14
CA GLU A 547 -24.34 17.88 -15.00
C GLU A 547 -25.62 18.13 -14.19
N ILE A 548 -25.96 17.26 -13.24
CA ILE A 548 -27.16 17.44 -12.39
C ILE A 548 -27.08 18.78 -11.65
N TYR A 549 -25.90 19.12 -11.11
CA TYR A 549 -25.66 20.40 -10.45
C TYR A 549 -25.91 21.59 -11.39
N HIS A 550 -25.32 21.54 -12.58
CA HIS A 550 -25.46 22.62 -13.57
C HIS A 550 -26.92 22.75 -14.06
N ALA A 551 -27.56 21.64 -14.38
CA ALA A 551 -28.95 21.55 -14.81
C ALA A 551 -29.93 22.15 -13.78
N GLY A 552 -29.78 21.80 -12.50
CA GLY A 552 -30.63 22.35 -11.44
C GLY A 552 -30.50 23.86 -11.26
N GLY A 553 -29.28 24.39 -11.43
CA GLY A 553 -29.03 25.83 -11.41
C GLY A 553 -29.73 26.59 -12.55
N PHE A 554 -29.87 25.98 -13.73
CA PHE A 554 -30.61 26.57 -14.86
C PHE A 554 -32.12 26.43 -14.73
N ALA A 555 -32.60 25.33 -14.15
CA ALA A 555 -34.01 25.06 -13.93
C ALA A 555 -34.64 25.98 -12.86
N GLY A 556 -33.84 26.74 -12.09
CA GLY A 556 -34.35 27.64 -11.06
C GLY A 556 -35.06 26.89 -9.95
N VAL A 557 -34.59 25.69 -9.62
CA VAL A 557 -35.18 24.84 -8.58
C VAL A 557 -34.85 25.46 -7.22
N ASP A 558 -35.72 26.35 -6.74
CA ASP A 558 -35.55 27.11 -5.50
C ASP A 558 -35.53 26.21 -4.23
N ASN A 559 -35.94 24.95 -4.34
CA ASN A 559 -36.08 23.98 -3.23
C ASN A 559 -35.13 22.78 -3.35
N GLY A 560 -34.02 22.88 -4.08
CA GLY A 560 -33.06 21.77 -4.26
C GLY A 560 -33.56 20.66 -5.18
N ILE A 561 -32.63 19.85 -5.70
CA ILE A 561 -32.91 18.82 -6.73
C ILE A 561 -33.28 17.50 -6.04
N GLY A 562 -34.47 16.97 -6.29
CA GLY A 562 -34.89 15.64 -5.88
C GLY A 562 -34.17 14.56 -6.66
N ILE A 563 -33.51 13.64 -5.95
CA ILE A 563 -32.76 12.55 -6.57
C ILE A 563 -33.05 11.24 -5.85
N ASP A 564 -33.43 10.22 -6.60
CA ASP A 564 -33.58 8.87 -6.08
C ASP A 564 -32.48 7.95 -6.57
N VAL A 565 -31.79 7.32 -5.63
CA VAL A 565 -30.71 6.39 -5.93
C VAL A 565 -31.07 5.01 -5.38
N ASP A 566 -31.08 4.02 -6.26
CA ASP A 566 -31.22 2.62 -5.90
C ASP A 566 -30.10 2.18 -4.96
N ASP A 567 -30.43 1.65 -3.78
CA ASP A 567 -29.46 1.21 -2.78
C ASP A 567 -29.02 -0.26 -2.93
N THR A 568 -29.56 -0.96 -3.94
CA THR A 568 -29.26 -2.36 -4.24
C THR A 568 -27.74 -2.58 -4.35
N SER A 569 -27.23 -3.64 -3.71
CA SER A 569 -25.80 -4.01 -3.76
C SER A 569 -24.83 -2.91 -3.28
N GLY A 570 -25.29 -2.01 -2.40
CA GLY A 570 -24.46 -0.94 -1.82
C GLY A 570 -24.12 0.17 -2.82
N PHE A 571 -25.00 0.38 -3.81
CA PHE A 571 -24.89 1.42 -4.83
C PHE A 571 -24.89 2.85 -4.28
N THR A 572 -25.27 3.05 -3.01
CA THR A 572 -25.22 4.34 -2.31
C THR A 572 -23.87 5.06 -2.47
N TRP A 573 -22.78 4.31 -2.59
CA TRP A 573 -21.43 4.86 -2.73
C TRP A 573 -20.95 4.77 -4.18
N PRO A 574 -20.56 5.89 -4.81
CA PRO A 574 -20.10 7.13 -4.16
C PRO A 574 -21.12 8.28 -4.12
N TRP A 575 -22.39 8.05 -4.50
CA TRP A 575 -23.42 9.10 -4.54
C TRP A 575 -23.57 9.89 -3.23
N ALA A 576 -23.44 9.22 -2.08
CA ALA A 576 -23.47 9.90 -0.78
C ALA A 576 -22.42 11.00 -0.62
N TRP A 577 -21.29 10.92 -1.33
CA TRP A 577 -20.31 12.00 -1.36
C TRP A 577 -20.75 13.13 -2.28
N TYR A 578 -21.12 12.84 -3.52
CA TYR A 578 -21.44 13.88 -4.50
C TYR A 578 -22.75 14.61 -4.18
N LEU A 579 -23.74 13.92 -3.63
CA LEU A 579 -25.06 14.43 -3.29
C LEU A 579 -25.19 14.77 -1.80
N ARG A 580 -24.08 15.07 -1.12
CA ARG A 580 -24.02 15.26 0.35
C ARG A 580 -24.68 16.55 0.83
N ASP A 581 -24.74 17.57 -0.02
CA ASP A 581 -25.27 18.88 0.35
C ASP A 581 -26.80 18.84 0.33
N SER A 582 -27.42 18.89 1.51
CA SER A 582 -28.87 18.80 1.66
C SER A 582 -29.61 20.07 1.24
N ASP A 583 -28.91 21.20 1.12
CA ASP A 583 -29.50 22.44 0.64
C ASP A 583 -29.59 22.43 -0.90
N GLU A 584 -28.68 21.71 -1.56
CA GLU A 584 -28.65 21.53 -3.01
C GLU A 584 -29.41 20.28 -3.49
N TYR A 585 -29.33 19.18 -2.74
CA TYR A 585 -29.83 17.87 -3.14
C TYR A 585 -30.76 17.26 -2.09
N HIS A 586 -31.94 16.83 -2.55
CA HIS A 586 -32.90 16.04 -1.79
C HIS A 586 -32.72 14.56 -2.15
N ALA A 587 -31.52 14.03 -1.88
CA ALA A 587 -31.15 12.67 -2.23
C ALA A 587 -31.78 11.63 -1.30
N ALA A 588 -32.51 10.67 -1.86
CA ALA A 588 -33.07 9.53 -1.16
C ALA A 588 -32.45 8.23 -1.67
N TYR A 589 -32.04 7.39 -0.73
CA TYR A 589 -31.48 6.06 -1.00
C TYR A 589 -32.51 5.01 -0.61
N ARG A 590 -33.04 4.30 -1.61
CA ARG A 590 -34.09 3.29 -1.41
C ARG A 590 -33.94 2.16 -2.42
N THR A 591 -34.42 0.97 -2.09
CA THR A 591 -34.45 -0.14 -3.03
C THR A 591 -35.51 0.12 -4.09
N ILE A 592 -35.10 0.28 -5.36
CA ILE A 592 -35.99 0.55 -6.48
C ILE A 592 -36.22 -0.75 -7.27
N ASN A 593 -37.28 -1.47 -6.93
CA ASN A 593 -37.71 -2.71 -7.60
C ASN A 593 -39.22 -2.70 -7.92
N GLU A 594 -39.73 -3.76 -8.54
CA GLU A 594 -41.14 -3.88 -8.97
C GLU A 594 -42.14 -3.72 -7.80
N ASP A 595 -41.85 -4.35 -6.66
CA ASP A 595 -42.69 -4.29 -5.46
C ASP A 595 -42.67 -2.89 -4.80
N ALA A 596 -41.55 -2.17 -4.89
CA ALA A 596 -41.41 -0.82 -4.34
C ALA A 596 -42.06 0.25 -5.24
N THR A 597 -41.88 0.15 -6.56
CA THR A 597 -42.39 1.12 -7.53
C THR A 597 -43.90 1.02 -7.78
N SER A 598 -44.51 -0.14 -7.48
CA SER A 598 -45.97 -0.32 -7.52
C SER A 598 -46.73 0.43 -6.42
N ASN A 599 -46.06 0.82 -5.32
CA ASN A 599 -46.67 1.50 -4.18
C ASN A 599 -46.48 3.03 -4.19
N SER A 600 -45.42 3.53 -4.82
CA SER A 600 -45.21 4.96 -5.10
C SER A 600 -44.11 5.11 -6.15
N THR A 601 -44.40 5.73 -7.29
CA THR A 601 -43.37 6.17 -8.22
C THR A 601 -42.47 7.20 -7.53
N PRO A 602 -41.15 7.15 -7.73
CA PRO A 602 -40.26 8.25 -7.36
C PRO A 602 -40.82 9.58 -7.90
N ASP A 603 -40.94 10.59 -7.04
CA ASP A 603 -41.34 11.96 -7.39
C ASP A 603 -40.11 12.84 -7.25
N SER A 604 -39.15 12.64 -8.16
CA SER A 604 -37.83 13.25 -8.15
C SER A 604 -37.43 13.63 -9.58
N GLU A 605 -36.61 14.67 -9.73
CA GLU A 605 -36.16 15.12 -11.05
C GLU A 605 -35.21 14.11 -11.71
N VAL A 606 -34.47 13.33 -10.91
CA VAL A 606 -33.52 12.33 -11.38
C VAL A 606 -33.68 11.01 -10.62
N VAL A 607 -33.80 9.90 -11.36
CA VAL A 607 -33.87 8.55 -10.79
C VAL A 607 -32.72 7.70 -11.34
N ILE A 608 -31.91 7.13 -10.44
CA ILE A 608 -30.76 6.30 -10.74
C ILE A 608 -31.06 4.87 -10.28
N VAL A 609 -31.15 3.95 -11.24
CA VAL A 609 -31.56 2.55 -11.02
C VAL A 609 -30.40 1.60 -11.30
N HIS A 610 -30.21 0.60 -10.44
CA HIS A 610 -29.24 -0.46 -10.68
C HIS A 610 -29.59 -1.26 -11.95
N TYR A 611 -28.57 -1.67 -12.73
CA TYR A 611 -28.78 -2.41 -13.99
C TYR A 611 -29.71 -3.62 -13.84
N ASP A 612 -29.52 -4.41 -12.78
CA ASP A 612 -30.32 -5.62 -12.51
C ASP A 612 -31.81 -5.34 -12.27
N ASN A 613 -32.15 -4.15 -11.77
CA ASN A 613 -33.53 -3.75 -11.50
C ASN A 613 -34.20 -3.07 -12.68
N LYS A 614 -33.44 -2.61 -13.70
CA LYS A 614 -33.98 -1.85 -14.85
C LYS A 614 -35.17 -2.53 -15.50
N ASN A 615 -35.05 -3.83 -15.81
CA ASN A 615 -36.11 -4.55 -16.53
C ASN A 615 -37.42 -4.63 -15.73
N ALA A 616 -37.33 -4.61 -14.40
CA ALA A 616 -38.47 -4.69 -13.51
C ALA A 616 -39.21 -3.34 -13.37
N VAL A 617 -38.53 -2.22 -13.56
CA VAL A 617 -39.08 -0.87 -13.36
C VAL A 617 -39.19 -0.02 -14.64
N ALA A 618 -38.64 -0.51 -15.76
CA ALA A 618 -38.56 0.21 -17.02
C ALA A 618 -39.93 0.69 -17.52
N SER A 619 -40.96 -0.17 -17.54
CA SER A 619 -42.29 0.22 -18.03
C SER A 619 -42.88 1.39 -17.24
N THR A 620 -42.70 1.39 -15.92
CA THR A 620 -43.25 2.41 -15.03
C THR A 620 -42.46 3.72 -15.13
N LEU A 621 -41.13 3.63 -15.19
CA LEU A 621 -40.28 4.82 -15.25
C LEU A 621 -40.25 5.44 -16.64
N GLU A 622 -40.22 4.64 -17.72
CA GLU A 622 -40.17 5.15 -19.09
C GLU A 622 -41.46 5.90 -19.48
N GLU A 623 -42.61 5.57 -18.88
CA GLU A 623 -43.85 6.33 -19.04
C GLU A 623 -43.77 7.75 -18.45
N THR A 624 -43.00 7.94 -17.38
CA THR A 624 -42.92 9.21 -16.64
C THR A 624 -41.69 10.05 -17.03
N TYR A 625 -40.56 9.40 -17.26
CA TYR A 625 -39.23 10.00 -17.42
C TYR A 625 -38.64 9.81 -18.83
N GLY A 626 -39.29 9.04 -19.70
CA GLY A 626 -38.73 8.67 -20.99
C GLY A 626 -37.62 7.61 -20.90
N GLU A 627 -36.88 7.43 -22.00
CA GLU A 627 -35.88 6.36 -22.10
C GLU A 627 -34.67 6.60 -21.18
N GLY A 628 -34.40 5.61 -20.31
CA GLY A 628 -33.27 5.68 -19.39
C GLY A 628 -31.92 5.55 -20.09
N GLN A 629 -30.97 6.40 -19.72
CA GLN A 629 -29.60 6.37 -20.24
C GLN A 629 -28.72 5.41 -19.43
N ARG A 630 -28.03 4.49 -20.10
CA ARG A 630 -27.10 3.56 -19.46
C ARG A 630 -25.77 4.26 -19.15
N ILE A 631 -25.31 4.14 -17.92
CA ILE A 631 -24.00 4.63 -17.46
C ILE A 631 -23.20 3.49 -16.82
N LYS A 632 -21.86 3.60 -16.82
CA LYS A 632 -21.03 2.74 -15.98
C LYS A 632 -21.04 3.33 -14.57
N HIS A 633 -21.21 2.52 -13.53
CA HIS A 633 -21.13 2.98 -12.15
C HIS A 633 -19.77 2.65 -11.53
N ARG A 634 -19.41 1.37 -11.56
CA ARG A 634 -18.10 0.87 -11.16
C ARG A 634 -17.52 0.03 -12.29
N TRP A 635 -16.20 0.04 -12.40
CA TRP A 635 -15.47 -0.81 -13.33
C TRP A 635 -14.20 -1.38 -12.70
N TRP A 636 -13.73 -2.50 -13.23
CA TRP A 636 -12.59 -3.22 -12.64
C TRP A 636 -11.70 -3.88 -13.68
N PHE A 637 -10.45 -4.12 -13.25
CA PHE A 637 -9.42 -4.70 -14.09
C PHE A 637 -9.79 -6.15 -14.45
N PRO A 638 -9.60 -6.60 -15.70
CA PRO A 638 -9.92 -7.96 -16.12
C PRO A 638 -8.92 -8.98 -15.56
N GLU A 639 -9.20 -9.50 -14.37
CA GLU A 639 -8.26 -10.33 -13.62
C GLU A 639 -8.02 -11.72 -14.24
N HIS A 640 -8.93 -12.18 -15.11
CA HIS A 640 -8.76 -13.44 -15.83
C HIS A 640 -7.48 -13.47 -16.69
N THR A 641 -6.93 -12.29 -17.01
CA THR A 641 -5.66 -12.12 -17.74
C THR A 641 -4.45 -12.67 -16.98
N TYR A 642 -4.46 -12.69 -15.63
CA TYR A 642 -3.34 -13.18 -14.81
C TYR A 642 -3.70 -14.27 -13.80
N ARG A 643 -4.97 -14.42 -13.40
CA ARG A 643 -5.38 -15.39 -12.36
C ARG A 643 -5.15 -16.86 -12.72
N ASN A 644 -5.05 -17.18 -14.01
CA ASN A 644 -4.98 -18.55 -14.53
C ASN A 644 -3.57 -18.98 -14.97
N ILE A 645 -2.53 -18.37 -14.40
CA ILE A 645 -1.14 -18.75 -14.67
C ILE A 645 -0.81 -20.03 -13.88
N THR A 646 -0.57 -21.12 -14.61
CA THR A 646 -0.03 -22.37 -14.07
C THR A 646 1.48 -22.45 -14.28
N PRO A 647 2.24 -23.25 -13.50
CA PRO A 647 3.68 -23.43 -13.75
C PRO A 647 3.99 -23.90 -15.18
N SER A 648 3.15 -24.78 -15.75
CA SER A 648 3.30 -25.23 -17.13
C SER A 648 3.10 -24.09 -18.15
N ARG A 649 2.05 -23.28 -17.99
CA ARG A 649 1.80 -22.10 -18.84
C ARG A 649 2.88 -21.05 -18.71
N PHE A 650 3.40 -20.85 -17.50
CA PHE A 650 4.51 -19.93 -17.25
C PHE A 650 5.77 -20.38 -18.00
N VAL A 651 6.16 -21.66 -17.87
CA VAL A 651 7.33 -22.22 -18.57
C VAL A 651 7.14 -22.19 -20.09
N SER A 652 5.97 -22.56 -20.60
CA SER A 652 5.69 -22.48 -22.03
C SER A 652 5.68 -21.03 -22.54
N GLY A 653 5.16 -20.10 -21.74
CA GLY A 653 5.12 -18.67 -22.05
C GLY A 653 6.51 -18.03 -22.14
N ILE A 654 7.48 -18.51 -21.37
CA ILE A 654 8.89 -18.06 -21.49
C ILE A 654 9.47 -18.40 -22.88
N ALA A 655 9.09 -19.53 -23.46
CA ALA A 655 9.54 -19.95 -24.79
C ALA A 655 8.68 -19.38 -25.93
N ASP A 656 7.47 -18.91 -25.63
CA ASP A 656 6.53 -18.39 -26.62
C ASP A 656 6.73 -16.89 -26.89
N ARG A 657 7.06 -16.56 -28.13
CA ARG A 657 7.28 -15.17 -28.54
C ARG A 657 6.00 -14.36 -28.59
N GLY A 658 4.85 -14.99 -28.87
CA GLY A 658 3.55 -14.31 -28.85
C GLY A 658 3.23 -13.77 -27.45
N THR A 659 3.46 -14.60 -26.43
CA THR A 659 3.35 -14.22 -25.02
C THR A 659 4.26 -13.04 -24.67
N TRP A 660 5.53 -13.05 -25.10
CA TRP A 660 6.44 -11.92 -24.88
C TRP A 660 5.96 -10.63 -25.53
N ARG A 661 5.38 -10.71 -26.73
CA ARG A 661 4.79 -9.54 -27.39
C ARG A 661 3.63 -8.97 -26.58
N SER A 662 2.66 -9.79 -26.19
CA SER A 662 1.54 -9.33 -25.37
C SER A 662 2.01 -8.71 -24.04
N VAL A 663 3.02 -9.29 -23.40
CA VAL A 663 3.60 -8.75 -22.16
C VAL A 663 4.27 -7.40 -22.40
N VAL A 664 5.05 -7.23 -23.46
CA VAL A 664 5.73 -5.97 -23.76
C VAL A 664 4.74 -4.90 -24.20
N ASP A 665 3.77 -5.24 -25.05
CA ASP A 665 2.73 -4.32 -25.52
C ASP A 665 1.87 -3.83 -24.33
N TYR A 666 1.54 -4.72 -23.37
CA TYR A 666 0.89 -4.30 -22.14
C TYR A 666 1.80 -3.50 -21.19
N TRP A 667 3.05 -3.94 -20.97
CA TRP A 667 4.00 -3.27 -20.08
C TRP A 667 4.36 -1.86 -20.55
N LEU A 668 4.50 -1.67 -21.87
CA LEU A 668 4.77 -0.36 -22.46
C LEU A 668 3.49 0.44 -22.68
N ASN A 669 2.44 -0.10 -23.29
CA ASN A 669 1.34 0.72 -23.80
C ASN A 669 -0.03 0.40 -23.20
N ARG A 670 -0.13 -0.57 -22.27
CA ARG A 670 -1.41 -1.06 -21.73
C ARG A 670 -2.35 -1.63 -22.79
N GLU A 671 -1.79 -2.11 -23.90
CA GLU A 671 -2.55 -2.74 -24.97
C GLU A 671 -3.06 -4.13 -24.55
N GLY A 672 -4.20 -4.55 -25.14
CA GLY A 672 -4.76 -5.90 -24.96
C GLY A 672 -5.75 -6.08 -23.80
N VAL A 673 -5.95 -5.07 -22.96
CA VAL A 673 -6.80 -5.17 -21.74
C VAL A 673 -8.13 -4.42 -21.87
N ARG A 674 -8.14 -3.30 -22.62
CA ARG A 674 -9.25 -2.35 -22.67
C ARG A 674 -10.63 -2.95 -23.02
N HIS A 675 -10.67 -3.86 -23.99
CA HIS A 675 -11.92 -4.49 -24.44
C HIS A 675 -12.51 -5.51 -23.47
N ASN A 676 -11.77 -5.87 -22.41
CA ASN A 676 -12.16 -6.89 -21.44
C ASN A 676 -12.52 -6.30 -20.08
N ILE A 677 -12.51 -4.98 -19.91
CA ILE A 677 -12.83 -4.31 -18.64
C ILE A 677 -14.23 -4.73 -18.18
N GLY A 678 -14.33 -5.18 -16.93
CA GLY A 678 -15.61 -5.47 -16.30
C GLY A 678 -16.24 -4.18 -15.77
N SER A 679 -17.57 -4.10 -15.80
CA SER A 679 -18.31 -3.00 -15.19
C SER A 679 -19.60 -3.49 -14.55
N GLU A 680 -20.05 -2.68 -13.59
CA GLU A 680 -21.37 -2.70 -13.01
C GLU A 680 -22.01 -1.36 -13.38
N ASP A 681 -23.19 -1.44 -13.98
CA ASP A 681 -23.80 -0.33 -14.69
C ASP A 681 -25.06 0.15 -13.97
N ALA A 682 -25.51 1.36 -14.33
CA ALA A 682 -26.76 1.94 -13.87
C ALA A 682 -27.56 2.50 -15.05
N TYR A 683 -28.83 2.76 -14.82
CA TYR A 683 -29.66 3.56 -15.72
C TYR A 683 -30.11 4.81 -15.01
N VAL A 684 -30.08 5.93 -15.74
CA VAL A 684 -30.46 7.24 -15.25
C VAL A 684 -31.66 7.71 -16.04
N PHE A 685 -32.69 8.14 -15.32
CA PHE A 685 -33.94 8.65 -15.85
C PHE A 685 -34.05 10.11 -15.40
N PHE A 686 -34.37 11.01 -16.34
CA PHE A 686 -34.52 12.44 -16.09
C PHE A 686 -35.96 12.85 -16.30
N ALA A 687 -36.49 13.73 -15.45
CA ALA A 687 -37.83 14.26 -15.67
C ALA A 687 -37.88 14.99 -17.03
N PRO A 688 -39.02 14.94 -17.77
CA PRO A 688 -39.11 15.53 -19.10
C PRO A 688 -38.72 17.01 -19.19
N ASP A 689 -38.95 17.76 -18.10
CA ASP A 689 -38.65 19.19 -18.01
C ASP A 689 -37.28 19.49 -17.37
N PHE A 690 -36.48 18.47 -17.01
CA PHE A 690 -35.15 18.65 -16.43
C PHE A 690 -34.11 18.94 -17.53
N PRO A 691 -33.48 20.13 -17.53
CA PRO A 691 -32.60 20.55 -18.62
C PRO A 691 -31.22 19.89 -18.51
N GLN A 692 -30.96 18.84 -19.28
CA GLN A 692 -29.67 18.14 -19.28
C GLN A 692 -29.12 17.90 -20.70
N ASP A 693 -27.80 17.92 -20.85
CA ASP A 693 -27.05 17.53 -22.06
C ASP A 693 -26.00 16.44 -21.74
N TYR A 694 -26.28 15.60 -20.73
CA TYR A 694 -25.39 14.52 -20.34
C TYR A 694 -25.24 13.50 -21.47
N GLN A 695 -23.99 13.13 -21.76
CA GLN A 695 -23.66 12.04 -22.68
C GLN A 695 -22.75 11.04 -21.96
N PRO A 696 -23.20 9.79 -21.75
CA PRO A 696 -22.37 8.75 -21.14
C PRO A 696 -21.09 8.51 -21.94
N ILE A 697 -19.99 8.19 -21.26
CA ILE A 697 -18.75 7.82 -21.94
C ILE A 697 -19.01 6.53 -22.75
N ALA A 698 -18.72 6.60 -24.05
CA ALA A 698 -18.91 5.46 -24.95
C ALA A 698 -18.23 4.21 -24.37
N ALA A 699 -18.90 3.06 -24.47
CA ALA A 699 -18.41 1.80 -23.91
C ALA A 699 -16.99 1.41 -24.40
N THR A 700 -16.51 2.04 -25.49
CA THR A 700 -15.27 1.76 -26.22
C THR A 700 -14.18 2.84 -26.14
N GLU A 701 -14.42 4.03 -25.55
CA GLU A 701 -13.47 5.15 -25.63
C GLU A 701 -12.34 5.20 -24.62
#